data_AF-A0A7J3QCJ3-F1
#
_entry.id   AF-A0A7J3QCJ3-F1
#
_cell.length_a   1.000
_cell.length_b   1.000
_cell.length_c   1.000
_cell.angle_alpha   90.00
_cell.angle_beta   90.00
_cell.angle_gamma   90.00
#
_symmetry.space_group_name_H-M   'P 1'
#
loop_
_entity.id
_entity.type
_entity.pdbx_description
1 polymer ?
#
loop_
_entity_poly.entity_id
_entity_poly.type
_entity_poly.pdbx_seq_one_letter_code
_entity_poly.pdbx_strand_id
1 'polypeptide(L)'
;MVALKPGVLLLLGLLILNLCLTTHANVSTNYLDETRELVIVAVASLPNGTYTGASAKLTVRVVCPGGGRVYVETLPLSQIDLQASTRIAAIVASRVAGVRFYSCDFLASIRADSPIVGGPSASAATAVAFSAALLGLPLRSDVVLTGMIFPDGTIGPVGGLKAKLEAAARLGVKFFLVPYGQTEYTETVVVPQTIGPITVYTTKTVTVNLVDYGRKLGVEVLPVATIHEALYVFTDGSYSPPKTVDISLASAYITPEIEQQVKNWSKILLNMVEESRVLGDSIKEKVLSSLSRTLRAYVEPLLDDLESKTSLLIAQAEDLYKQGYLYSAASTYFQALTYSLWRLYLLRGLQSAEDLNTIRNSVERRASNVLQKVRNDLAKSGTICLQNLDVYTAVLNRVYEALLYLNKTLTESRIDRLTYYLALSDSRITTAELWSSLLEAGRPGGSMCCSLSTKYIEDSTFVVENLVHNIYTYIISFESQVAVYADTFNEMVARMNLMKNAAAPIDRLSLGVEALAYGYATLVTMFSQNINSTLAALNKAIGVELESEPLKKCLPTSLILYLELAATKDESAISRAYILARVSAMISFYVDSLREGGIAEDKLRAESTTPLNRDQSIVIQTTTRVVTLTVNVLDRQVEPSVRVTYIGIGMLLGTFIALTVMLVSRKASVSRDQVKTVA
;
A
#
# COMPACT_ATOMS: atom_id res chain seq x y z
N MET A 1 67.75 -7.82 -26.41
CA MET A 1 66.44 -8.44 -26.13
C MET A 1 66.67 -9.89 -25.74
N VAL A 2 66.65 -10.19 -24.44
CA VAL A 2 66.85 -11.56 -23.92
C VAL A 2 65.50 -12.26 -23.96
N ALA A 3 65.35 -13.25 -24.85
CA ALA A 3 64.13 -14.05 -24.94
C ALA A 3 64.03 -14.96 -23.70
N LEU A 4 63.07 -14.66 -22.82
CA LEU A 4 62.76 -15.50 -21.66
C LEU A 4 62.33 -16.90 -22.15
N LYS A 5 62.93 -17.94 -21.57
CA LYS A 5 62.59 -19.34 -21.87
C LYS A 5 61.09 -19.58 -21.56
N PRO A 6 60.37 -20.35 -22.39
CA PRO A 6 58.91 -20.52 -22.28
C PRO A 6 58.44 -21.07 -20.93
N GLY A 7 59.29 -21.83 -20.20
CA GLY A 7 58.98 -22.30 -18.84
C GLY A 7 58.93 -21.18 -17.79
N VAL A 8 59.69 -20.10 -17.98
CA VAL A 8 59.70 -18.95 -17.06
C VAL A 8 58.47 -18.07 -17.27
N LEU A 9 58.01 -17.94 -18.52
CA LEU A 9 56.73 -17.29 -18.85
C LEU A 9 55.53 -18.05 -18.29
N LEU A 10 55.57 -19.39 -18.29
CA LEU A 10 54.50 -20.22 -17.71
C LEU A 10 54.44 -20.05 -16.18
N LEU A 11 55.59 -20.02 -15.51
CA LEU A 11 55.70 -19.80 -14.07
C LEU A 11 55.27 -18.38 -13.66
N LEU A 12 55.66 -17.35 -14.41
CA LEU A 12 55.17 -15.99 -14.20
C LEU A 12 53.67 -15.88 -14.47
N GLY A 13 53.16 -16.56 -15.50
CA GLY A 13 51.73 -16.63 -15.80
C GLY A 13 50.94 -17.29 -14.67
N LEU A 14 51.43 -18.40 -14.11
CA LEU A 14 50.83 -19.08 -12.96
C LEU A 14 50.92 -18.25 -11.68
N LEU A 15 52.02 -17.51 -11.47
CA LEU A 15 52.18 -16.63 -10.31
C LEU A 15 51.23 -15.42 -10.41
N ILE A 16 51.09 -14.82 -11.59
CA ILE A 16 50.14 -13.73 -11.86
C ILE A 16 48.70 -14.26 -11.74
N LEU A 17 48.42 -15.48 -12.19
CA LEU A 17 47.11 -16.12 -12.03
C LEU A 17 46.80 -16.35 -10.54
N ASN A 18 47.77 -16.79 -9.74
CA ASN A 18 47.62 -16.96 -8.28
C ASN A 18 47.48 -15.61 -7.55
N LEU A 19 48.20 -14.56 -7.99
CA LEU A 19 48.02 -13.20 -7.46
C LEU A 19 46.67 -12.58 -7.90
N CYS A 20 46.19 -12.87 -9.11
CA CYS A 20 44.83 -12.49 -9.56
C CYS A 20 43.73 -13.29 -8.84
N LEU A 21 43.98 -14.55 -8.48
CA LEU A 21 43.03 -15.37 -7.74
C LEU A 21 42.95 -14.96 -6.26
N THR A 22 44.05 -14.48 -5.67
CA THR A 22 44.09 -13.98 -4.28
C THR A 22 43.65 -12.51 -4.12
N THR A 23 43.37 -11.81 -5.22
CA THR A 23 42.77 -10.46 -5.21
C THR A 23 41.26 -10.46 -5.43
N HIS A 24 40.59 -11.63 -5.36
CA HIS A 24 39.16 -11.65 -5.12
C HIS A 24 38.92 -11.06 -3.74
N ALA A 25 38.47 -9.80 -3.76
CA ALA A 25 38.02 -9.04 -2.62
C ALA A 25 37.31 -9.95 -1.62
N ASN A 26 37.68 -9.83 -0.35
CA ASN A 26 36.78 -10.14 0.75
C ASN A 26 35.55 -9.24 0.59
N VAL A 27 34.62 -9.64 -0.29
CA VAL A 27 33.25 -9.19 -0.23
C VAL A 27 32.71 -9.91 0.99
N SER A 28 32.78 -9.26 2.16
CA SER A 28 31.97 -9.70 3.29
C SER A 28 30.53 -9.57 2.84
N THR A 29 29.96 -10.67 2.33
CA THR A 29 28.51 -10.80 2.32
C THR A 29 28.15 -10.83 3.80
N ASN A 30 27.63 -9.72 4.32
CA ASN A 30 27.19 -9.64 5.71
C ASN A 30 26.05 -10.65 5.87
N TYR A 31 26.43 -11.84 6.32
CA TYR A 31 25.51 -12.91 6.64
C TYR A 31 24.84 -12.53 7.97
N LEU A 32 23.53 -12.28 7.92
CA LEU A 32 22.73 -12.02 9.10
C LEU A 32 21.93 -13.29 9.40
N ASP A 33 21.99 -13.76 10.64
CA ASP A 33 21.12 -14.83 11.13
C ASP A 33 20.81 -14.55 12.60
N GLU A 34 19.81 -13.69 12.81
CA GLU A 34 19.48 -13.16 14.12
C GLU A 34 18.11 -13.66 14.58
N THR A 35 18.02 -14.04 15.86
CA THR A 35 16.79 -14.52 16.48
C THR A 35 16.39 -13.59 17.63
N ARG A 36 15.11 -13.28 17.74
CA ARG A 36 14.53 -12.52 18.86
C ARG A 36 13.31 -13.24 19.41
N GLU A 37 13.10 -13.10 20.71
CA GLU A 37 11.96 -13.69 21.41
C GLU A 37 11.21 -12.62 22.19
N LEU A 38 9.89 -12.73 22.23
CA LEU A 38 9.01 -11.89 23.03
C LEU A 38 7.76 -12.66 23.43
N VAL A 39 7.03 -12.10 24.39
CA VAL A 39 5.70 -12.56 24.75
C VAL A 39 4.66 -11.67 24.08
N ILE A 40 3.68 -12.29 23.43
CA ILE A 40 2.52 -11.61 22.86
C ILE A 40 1.27 -11.98 23.64
N VAL A 41 0.27 -11.11 23.62
CA VAL A 41 -1.03 -11.35 24.27
C VAL A 41 -2.16 -11.39 23.25
N ALA A 42 -3.13 -12.25 23.53
CA ALA A 42 -4.30 -12.49 22.69
C ALA A 42 -5.53 -12.66 23.57
N VAL A 43 -6.66 -12.87 22.92
CA VAL A 43 -7.91 -13.26 23.57
C VAL A 43 -8.16 -14.73 23.24
N ALA A 44 -8.67 -15.50 24.18
CA ALA A 44 -9.15 -16.85 23.97
C ALA A 44 -10.65 -16.91 24.25
N SER A 45 -11.38 -17.66 23.43
CA SER A 45 -12.81 -17.91 23.63
C SER A 45 -13.00 -19.03 24.64
N LEU A 46 -13.86 -18.81 25.63
CA LEU A 46 -14.25 -19.81 26.61
C LEU A 46 -15.49 -20.58 26.11
N PRO A 47 -15.70 -21.84 26.53
CA PRO A 47 -16.86 -22.65 26.10
C PRO A 47 -18.23 -22.03 26.39
N ASN A 48 -18.29 -21.10 27.34
CA ASN A 48 -19.48 -20.35 27.72
C ASN A 48 -19.74 -19.10 26.83
N GLY A 49 -18.96 -18.89 25.77
CA GLY A 49 -19.06 -17.75 24.86
C GLY A 49 -18.45 -16.44 25.39
N THR A 50 -17.81 -16.47 26.57
CA THR A 50 -17.06 -15.32 27.11
C THR A 50 -15.59 -15.36 26.68
N TYR A 51 -14.88 -14.26 26.86
CA TYR A 51 -13.50 -14.11 26.42
C TYR A 51 -12.55 -13.93 27.61
N THR A 52 -11.37 -14.55 27.55
CA THR A 52 -10.30 -14.36 28.54
C THR A 52 -8.98 -13.98 27.87
N GLY A 53 -8.09 -13.33 28.60
CA GLY A 53 -6.76 -13.03 28.11
C GLY A 53 -5.87 -14.27 28.07
N ALA A 54 -5.11 -14.42 27.00
CA ALA A 54 -4.10 -15.48 26.83
C ALA A 54 -2.76 -14.88 26.41
N SER A 55 -1.69 -15.63 26.60
CA SER A 55 -0.34 -15.27 26.17
C SER A 55 0.25 -16.34 25.26
N ALA A 56 1.15 -15.93 24.37
CA ALA A 56 1.91 -16.83 23.52
C ALA A 56 3.36 -16.36 23.43
N LYS A 57 4.28 -17.32 23.27
CA LYS A 57 5.67 -17.04 22.96
C LYS A 57 5.79 -16.82 21.45
N LEU A 58 6.38 -15.69 21.06
CA LEU A 58 6.74 -15.39 19.68
C LEU A 58 8.26 -15.42 19.55
N THR A 59 8.75 -16.30 18.70
CA THR A 59 10.17 -16.36 18.30
C THR A 59 10.24 -15.95 16.84
N VAL A 60 11.07 -14.95 16.53
CA VAL A 60 11.35 -14.53 15.16
C VAL A 60 12.80 -14.78 14.79
N ARG A 61 13.05 -15.10 13.53
CA ARG A 61 14.39 -15.23 12.96
C ARG A 61 14.46 -14.52 11.62
N VAL A 62 15.54 -13.80 11.38
CA VAL A 62 15.82 -13.10 10.12
C VAL A 62 17.13 -13.62 9.54
N VAL A 63 17.09 -14.06 8.29
CA VAL A 63 18.25 -14.63 7.59
C VAL A 63 18.53 -13.80 6.33
N CYS A 64 19.76 -13.30 6.18
CA CYS A 64 20.22 -12.57 4.99
C CYS A 64 21.57 -13.16 4.51
N PRO A 65 21.78 -13.37 3.19
CA PRO A 65 20.87 -13.08 2.09
C PRO A 65 19.68 -14.06 2.04
N GLY A 66 18.53 -13.54 1.63
CA GLY A 66 17.28 -14.28 1.41
C GLY A 66 16.53 -13.75 0.19
N GLY A 67 15.27 -14.13 0.04
CA GLY A 67 14.43 -13.77 -1.11
C GLY A 67 13.11 -13.09 -0.74
N GLY A 68 12.95 -12.57 0.49
CA GLY A 68 11.71 -11.94 0.96
C GLY A 68 10.61 -12.94 1.31
N ARG A 69 10.97 -14.18 1.65
CA ARG A 69 10.00 -15.21 2.04
C ARG A 69 9.63 -15.02 3.50
N VAL A 70 8.34 -15.16 3.81
CA VAL A 70 7.83 -15.07 5.18
C VAL A 70 7.23 -16.41 5.57
N TYR A 71 7.86 -17.08 6.53
CA TYR A 71 7.42 -18.35 7.07
C TYR A 71 6.74 -18.13 8.40
N VAL A 72 5.55 -18.71 8.57
CA VAL A 72 4.79 -18.63 9.82
C VAL A 72 4.47 -20.04 10.28
N GLU A 73 4.95 -20.37 11.47
CA GLU A 73 4.65 -21.61 12.17
C GLU A 73 3.82 -21.29 13.41
N THR A 74 2.71 -21.99 13.62
CA THR A 74 1.89 -21.81 14.83
C THR A 74 1.50 -23.13 15.47
N LEU A 75 1.60 -23.16 16.80
CA LEU A 75 1.11 -24.25 17.64
C LEU A 75 0.24 -23.66 18.77
N PRO A 76 -1.07 -23.96 18.84
CA PRO A 76 -1.89 -24.71 17.86
C PRO A 76 -2.07 -23.98 16.52
N LEU A 77 -2.66 -24.66 15.52
CA LEU A 77 -3.01 -24.06 14.22
C LEU A 77 -3.84 -22.78 14.42
N SER A 78 -3.38 -21.70 13.81
CA SER A 78 -3.97 -20.37 13.90
C SER A 78 -4.73 -19.98 12.61
N GLN A 79 -5.34 -18.81 12.62
CA GLN A 79 -6.14 -18.29 11.52
C GLN A 79 -5.27 -17.67 10.41
N ILE A 80 -5.83 -17.54 9.20
CA ILE A 80 -5.14 -17.09 7.96
C ILE A 80 -4.59 -15.65 8.10
N ASP A 81 -5.23 -14.84 8.90
CA ASP A 81 -4.92 -13.43 9.19
C ASP A 81 -3.52 -13.23 9.80
N LEU A 82 -3.00 -14.22 10.54
CA LEU A 82 -1.66 -14.15 11.11
C LEU A 82 -0.57 -14.19 10.04
N GLN A 83 -0.75 -14.98 8.97
CA GLN A 83 0.22 -15.05 7.88
C GLN A 83 0.31 -13.72 7.13
N ALA A 84 -0.85 -13.14 6.80
CA ALA A 84 -0.94 -11.85 6.12
C ALA A 84 -0.30 -10.73 6.96
N SER A 85 -0.63 -10.66 8.26
CA SER A 85 -0.13 -9.62 9.15
C SER A 85 1.35 -9.76 9.49
N THR A 86 1.88 -10.99 9.56
CA THR A 86 3.34 -11.23 9.73
C THR A 86 4.13 -10.75 8.52
N ARG A 87 3.58 -10.88 7.30
CA ARG A 87 4.24 -10.36 6.10
C ARG A 87 4.31 -8.84 6.09
N ILE A 88 3.24 -8.15 6.53
CA ILE A 88 3.27 -6.68 6.70
C ILE A 88 4.31 -6.30 7.76
N ALA A 89 4.35 -7.01 8.88
CA ALA A 89 5.34 -6.79 9.93
C ALA A 89 6.79 -6.91 9.42
N ALA A 90 7.09 -7.88 8.57
CA ALA A 90 8.41 -8.04 7.96
C ALA A 90 8.76 -6.89 7.00
N ILE A 91 7.83 -6.44 6.16
CA ILE A 91 8.02 -5.30 5.25
C ILE A 91 8.31 -4.02 6.05
N VAL A 92 7.50 -3.74 7.07
CA VAL A 92 7.70 -2.59 7.96
C VAL A 92 9.04 -2.69 8.69
N ALA A 93 9.40 -3.88 9.18
CA ALA A 93 10.66 -4.08 9.87
C ALA A 93 11.88 -3.82 8.97
N SER A 94 11.84 -4.30 7.73
CA SER A 94 12.81 -3.98 6.68
C SER A 94 12.95 -2.48 6.47
N ARG A 95 11.83 -1.75 6.36
CA ARG A 95 11.85 -0.30 6.21
C ARG A 95 12.46 0.38 7.44
N VAL A 96 12.09 0.00 8.65
CA VAL A 96 12.65 0.58 9.88
C VAL A 96 14.16 0.34 9.97
N ALA A 97 14.63 -0.82 9.55
CA ALA A 97 16.05 -1.16 9.55
C ALA A 97 16.86 -0.59 8.37
N GLY A 98 16.19 -0.02 7.36
CA GLY A 98 16.84 0.42 6.12
C GLY A 98 17.36 -0.74 5.26
N VAL A 99 16.82 -1.95 5.44
CA VAL A 99 17.21 -3.17 4.71
C VAL A 99 16.14 -3.48 3.65
N ARG A 100 16.54 -3.99 2.48
CA ARG A 100 15.58 -4.39 1.45
C ARG A 100 14.80 -5.62 1.89
N PHE A 101 13.47 -5.58 1.78
CA PHE A 101 12.62 -6.73 2.14
C PHE A 101 13.04 -8.01 1.40
N TYR A 102 13.27 -7.93 0.09
CA TYR A 102 13.70 -9.09 -0.71
C TYR A 102 15.15 -9.53 -0.50
N SER A 103 15.90 -8.89 0.39
CA SER A 103 17.28 -9.30 0.70
C SER A 103 17.37 -10.26 1.88
N CYS A 104 16.27 -10.53 2.57
CA CYS A 104 16.24 -11.41 3.74
C CYS A 104 15.00 -12.30 3.72
N ASP A 105 15.06 -13.45 4.38
CA ASP A 105 13.91 -14.28 4.70
C ASP A 105 13.54 -14.10 6.17
N PHE A 106 12.25 -14.17 6.46
CA PHE A 106 11.65 -13.88 7.76
C PHE A 106 10.90 -15.10 8.26
N LEU A 107 11.16 -15.51 9.49
CA LEU A 107 10.50 -16.65 10.11
C LEU A 107 9.87 -16.19 11.41
N ALA A 108 8.60 -16.53 11.62
CA ALA A 108 7.89 -16.32 12.88
C ALA A 108 7.32 -17.66 13.38
N SER A 109 7.63 -18.02 14.62
CA SER A 109 7.08 -19.17 15.31
C SER A 109 6.29 -18.69 16.52
N ILE A 110 5.01 -19.04 16.58
CA ILE A 110 4.11 -18.68 17.68
C ILE A 110 3.67 -19.95 18.40
N ARG A 111 3.92 -19.99 19.71
CA ARG A 111 3.55 -21.11 20.57
C ARG A 111 2.68 -20.64 21.73
N ALA A 112 1.48 -21.19 21.82
CA ALA A 112 0.52 -20.90 22.89
C ALA A 112 0.04 -22.21 23.53
N ASP A 113 -0.24 -22.17 24.84
CA ASP A 113 -0.73 -23.34 25.58
C ASP A 113 -2.22 -23.61 25.35
N SER A 114 -2.92 -22.70 24.68
CA SER A 114 -4.35 -22.82 24.36
C SER A 114 -4.65 -22.26 22.96
N PRO A 115 -5.75 -22.72 22.31
CA PRO A 115 -6.26 -22.08 21.11
C PRO A 115 -6.61 -20.62 21.40
N ILE A 116 -5.76 -19.72 20.93
CA ILE A 116 -6.01 -18.29 20.96
C ILE A 116 -6.85 -17.88 19.76
N VAL A 117 -7.68 -16.85 19.93
CA VAL A 117 -8.28 -16.16 18.79
C VAL A 117 -7.13 -15.43 18.08
N GLY A 118 -6.58 -16.09 17.07
CA GLY A 118 -5.59 -15.54 16.15
C GLY A 118 -6.15 -14.27 15.52
N GLY A 119 -5.38 -13.19 15.62
CA GLY A 119 -5.71 -11.83 15.20
C GLY A 119 -4.41 -11.16 14.77
N PRO A 120 -4.40 -10.14 13.89
CA PRO A 120 -3.18 -9.36 13.61
C PRO A 120 -2.75 -8.51 14.82
N SER A 121 -3.43 -8.61 15.96
CA SER A 121 -3.11 -7.79 17.15
C SER A 121 -1.75 -8.08 17.76
N ALA A 122 -1.04 -9.10 17.28
CA ALA A 122 0.36 -9.38 17.58
C ALA A 122 1.33 -8.81 16.52
N SER A 123 0.84 -8.33 15.37
CA SER A 123 1.68 -7.93 14.23
C SER A 123 2.59 -6.74 14.51
N ALA A 124 2.15 -5.78 15.34
CA ALA A 124 3.04 -4.70 15.80
C ALA A 124 4.20 -5.23 16.65
N ALA A 125 3.94 -6.21 17.53
CA ALA A 125 4.98 -6.86 18.32
C ALA A 125 5.92 -7.69 17.43
N THR A 126 5.39 -8.39 16.43
CA THR A 126 6.18 -9.10 15.42
C THR A 126 7.07 -8.15 14.62
N ALA A 127 6.58 -6.97 14.26
CA ALA A 127 7.36 -5.98 13.52
C ALA A 127 8.52 -5.45 14.36
N VAL A 128 8.26 -5.10 15.64
CA VAL A 128 9.30 -4.74 16.61
C VAL A 128 10.37 -5.83 16.71
N ALA A 129 9.95 -7.09 16.76
CA ALA A 129 10.84 -8.24 16.88
C ALA A 129 11.77 -8.40 15.66
N PHE A 130 11.20 -8.34 14.46
CA PHE A 130 11.97 -8.39 13.22
C PHE A 130 12.88 -7.17 13.08
N SER A 131 12.42 -5.97 13.43
CA SER A 131 13.25 -4.76 13.43
C SER A 131 14.45 -4.90 14.35
N ALA A 132 14.25 -5.40 15.57
CA ALA A 132 15.32 -5.61 16.52
C ALA A 132 16.31 -6.70 16.07
N ALA A 133 15.83 -7.76 15.40
CA ALA A 133 16.70 -8.76 14.78
C ALA A 133 17.56 -8.14 13.66
N LEU A 134 16.95 -7.37 12.76
CA LEU A 134 17.65 -6.67 11.67
C LEU A 134 18.66 -5.62 12.17
N LEU A 135 18.31 -4.91 13.25
CA LEU A 135 19.14 -3.85 13.82
C LEU A 135 20.17 -4.37 14.84
N GLY A 136 20.16 -5.66 15.17
CA GLY A 136 21.06 -6.21 16.20
C GLY A 136 20.74 -5.71 17.62
N LEU A 137 19.51 -5.26 17.87
CA LEU A 137 19.11 -4.67 19.16
C LEU A 137 18.48 -5.71 20.09
N PRO A 138 18.79 -5.68 21.41
CA PRO A 138 18.11 -6.50 22.40
C PRO A 138 16.69 -5.98 22.67
N LEU A 139 15.81 -6.88 23.11
CA LEU A 139 14.44 -6.54 23.50
C LEU A 139 14.22 -6.84 24.98
N ARG A 140 13.56 -5.91 25.67
CA ARG A 140 13.11 -6.08 27.05
C ARG A 140 12.01 -7.14 27.14
N SER A 141 12.14 -8.05 28.12
CA SER A 141 11.14 -9.08 28.40
C SER A 141 9.99 -8.61 29.30
N ASP A 142 10.14 -7.45 29.94
CA ASP A 142 9.13 -6.83 30.82
C ASP A 142 8.21 -5.84 30.09
N VAL A 143 8.26 -5.83 28.75
CA VAL A 143 7.41 -5.00 27.88
C VAL A 143 6.56 -5.92 27.00
N VAL A 144 5.26 -5.66 26.96
CA VAL A 144 4.30 -6.34 26.06
C VAL A 144 3.59 -5.30 25.21
N LEU A 145 3.39 -5.63 23.94
CA LEU A 145 2.66 -4.78 22.98
C LEU A 145 1.48 -5.54 22.40
N THR A 146 0.34 -4.85 22.31
CA THR A 146 -0.77 -5.26 21.46
C THR A 146 -1.11 -4.14 20.49
N GLY A 147 -1.38 -4.51 19.23
CA GLY A 147 -1.65 -3.55 18.18
C GLY A 147 -1.50 -4.18 16.80
N MET A 148 -2.20 -3.60 15.84
CA MET A 148 -2.02 -3.96 14.43
C MET A 148 -0.95 -3.08 13.81
N ILE A 149 -0.02 -3.68 13.07
CA ILE A 149 0.92 -2.90 12.27
C ILE A 149 0.32 -2.64 10.88
N PHE A 150 0.28 -1.36 10.51
CA PHE A 150 -0.07 -0.95 9.16
C PHE A 150 1.18 -0.85 8.29
N PRO A 151 1.04 -0.88 6.94
CA PRO A 151 2.19 -0.81 6.03
C PRO A 151 3.06 0.45 6.17
N ASP A 152 2.58 1.48 6.85
CA ASP A 152 3.27 2.73 7.14
C ASP A 152 3.96 2.77 8.51
N GLY A 153 3.91 1.67 9.26
CA GLY A 153 4.48 1.58 10.59
C GLY A 153 3.61 2.17 11.71
N THR A 154 2.39 2.62 11.41
CA THR A 154 1.42 2.99 12.45
C THR A 154 0.95 1.76 13.21
N ILE A 155 0.77 1.92 14.53
CA ILE A 155 0.17 0.91 15.40
C ILE A 155 -1.29 1.28 15.58
N GLY A 156 -2.17 0.53 14.93
CA GLY A 156 -3.60 0.81 14.97
C GLY A 156 -4.41 -0.12 15.86
N PRO A 157 -5.72 0.16 15.93
CA PRO A 157 -6.56 -0.26 17.02
C PRO A 157 -6.85 -1.76 17.08
N VAL A 158 -7.08 -2.27 18.28
CA VAL A 158 -7.42 -3.68 18.55
C VAL A 158 -8.53 -3.80 19.61
N GLY A 159 -9.21 -4.94 19.61
CA GLY A 159 -10.20 -5.30 20.65
C GLY A 159 -9.59 -6.05 21.84
N GLY A 160 -10.39 -6.18 22.92
CA GLY A 160 -10.10 -7.04 24.07
C GLY A 160 -8.97 -6.55 24.99
N LEU A 161 -8.73 -5.24 25.04
CA LEU A 161 -7.57 -4.65 25.73
C LEU A 161 -7.50 -4.97 27.23
N LYS A 162 -8.63 -4.95 27.95
CA LYS A 162 -8.66 -5.30 29.38
C LYS A 162 -8.26 -6.74 29.64
N ALA A 163 -8.82 -7.69 28.90
CA ALA A 163 -8.44 -9.10 29.00
C ALA A 163 -6.95 -9.32 28.69
N LYS A 164 -6.43 -8.65 27.66
CA LYS A 164 -5.01 -8.68 27.28
C LYS A 164 -4.09 -8.08 28.35
N LEU A 165 -4.48 -6.96 28.95
CA LEU A 165 -3.77 -6.33 30.06
C LEU A 165 -3.74 -7.24 31.29
N GLU A 166 -4.85 -7.92 31.61
CA GLU A 166 -4.88 -8.92 32.69
C GLU A 166 -3.95 -10.09 32.41
N ALA A 167 -3.86 -10.57 31.15
CA ALA A 167 -2.90 -11.59 30.76
C ALA A 167 -1.45 -11.10 30.90
N ALA A 168 -1.17 -9.87 30.46
CA ALA A 168 0.14 -9.24 30.62
C ALA A 168 0.52 -9.12 32.11
N ALA A 169 -0.40 -8.67 32.96
CA ALA A 169 -0.19 -8.57 34.40
C ALA A 169 0.12 -9.92 35.06
N ARG A 170 -0.56 -11.00 34.65
CA ARG A 170 -0.26 -12.36 35.14
C ARG A 170 1.15 -12.84 34.81
N LEU A 171 1.75 -12.31 33.75
CA LEU A 171 3.14 -12.60 33.36
C LEU A 171 4.16 -11.75 34.12
N GLY A 172 3.71 -10.81 34.97
CA GLY A 172 4.60 -9.95 35.77
C GLY A 172 5.30 -8.86 34.96
N VAL A 173 4.79 -8.51 33.78
CA VAL A 173 5.39 -7.47 32.93
C VAL A 173 5.20 -6.08 33.55
N LYS A 174 6.11 -5.15 33.24
CA LYS A 174 6.09 -3.79 33.78
C LYS A 174 5.38 -2.82 32.87
N PHE A 175 5.53 -2.98 31.56
CA PHE A 175 4.98 -2.05 30.57
C PHE A 175 4.04 -2.78 29.61
N PHE A 176 2.86 -2.20 29.42
CA PHE A 176 1.86 -2.67 28.46
C PHE A 176 1.59 -1.57 27.43
N LEU A 177 2.15 -1.75 26.24
CA LEU A 177 1.99 -0.84 25.12
C LEU A 177 0.66 -1.11 24.43
N VAL A 178 -0.13 -0.05 24.25
CA VAL A 178 -1.44 -0.09 23.58
C VAL A 178 -1.49 0.90 22.42
N PRO A 179 -2.34 0.69 21.41
CA PRO A 179 -2.47 1.64 20.31
C PRO A 179 -2.91 3.02 20.83
N TYR A 180 -2.35 4.07 20.23
CA TYR A 180 -2.64 5.44 20.60
C TYR A 180 -4.15 5.74 20.53
N GLY A 181 -4.69 6.36 21.58
CA GLY A 181 -6.13 6.62 21.70
C GLY A 181 -6.98 5.48 22.24
N GLN A 182 -6.39 4.33 22.56
CA GLN A 182 -7.10 3.20 23.17
C GLN A 182 -6.75 2.99 24.64
N THR A 183 -6.37 4.05 25.36
CA THR A 183 -6.19 4.02 26.82
C THR A 183 -7.53 4.07 27.57
N GLU A 184 -8.60 4.46 26.89
CA GLU A 184 -9.96 4.48 27.42
C GLU A 184 -10.92 3.86 26.41
N TYR A 185 -11.90 3.10 26.90
CA TYR A 185 -12.97 2.57 26.06
C TYR A 185 -14.23 2.35 26.88
N THR A 186 -15.39 2.32 26.22
CA THR A 186 -16.67 2.03 26.88
C THR A 186 -17.04 0.56 26.69
N GLU A 187 -17.34 -0.14 27.79
CA GLU A 187 -17.93 -1.48 27.76
C GLU A 187 -19.37 -1.47 28.28
N THR A 188 -20.22 -2.30 27.69
CA THR A 188 -21.56 -2.53 28.21
C THR A 188 -21.49 -3.67 29.21
N VAL A 189 -21.69 -3.36 30.49
CA VAL A 189 -21.75 -4.37 31.55
C VAL A 189 -23.20 -4.67 31.90
N VAL A 190 -23.50 -5.96 32.09
CA VAL A 190 -24.79 -6.40 32.61
C VAL A 190 -24.76 -6.27 34.12
N VAL A 191 -25.55 -5.35 34.66
CA VAL A 191 -25.70 -5.11 36.10
C VAL A 191 -27.06 -5.61 36.57
N PRO A 192 -27.10 -6.46 37.63
CA PRO A 192 -28.36 -6.83 38.25
C PRO A 192 -28.94 -5.62 39.01
N GLN A 193 -30.18 -5.28 38.72
CA GLN A 193 -31.00 -4.34 39.46
C GLN A 193 -32.13 -5.08 40.15
N THR A 194 -32.17 -5.00 41.48
CA THR A 194 -33.25 -5.58 42.27
C THR A 194 -34.40 -4.58 42.36
N ILE A 195 -35.57 -4.93 41.82
CA ILE A 195 -36.82 -4.17 41.92
C ILE A 195 -37.81 -5.02 42.72
N GLY A 196 -37.92 -4.74 44.02
CA GLY A 196 -38.74 -5.55 44.94
C GLY A 196 -38.21 -7.00 45.02
N PRO A 197 -39.05 -8.05 44.84
CA PRO A 197 -38.61 -9.44 44.85
C PRO A 197 -37.98 -9.93 43.54
N ILE A 198 -37.83 -9.08 42.51
CA ILE A 198 -37.36 -9.46 41.17
C ILE A 198 -35.98 -8.87 40.90
N THR A 199 -35.04 -9.70 40.43
CA THR A 199 -33.75 -9.25 39.90
C THR A 199 -33.84 -9.10 38.38
N VAL A 200 -33.73 -7.87 37.89
CA VAL A 200 -33.71 -7.52 36.47
C VAL A 200 -32.27 -7.25 36.04
N TYR A 201 -31.81 -7.86 34.96
CA TYR A 201 -30.48 -7.61 34.43
C TYR A 201 -30.54 -6.45 33.42
N THR A 202 -29.94 -5.32 33.75
CA THR A 202 -29.87 -4.12 32.89
C THR A 202 -28.47 -3.95 32.35
N THR A 203 -28.34 -3.49 31.11
CA THR A 203 -27.07 -3.09 30.52
C THR A 203 -26.73 -1.65 30.89
N LYS A 204 -25.52 -1.42 31.41
CA LYS A 204 -25.00 -0.07 31.67
C LYS A 204 -23.68 0.10 30.93
N THR A 205 -23.53 1.22 30.23
CA THR A 205 -22.25 1.62 29.64
C THR A 205 -21.33 2.13 30.74
N VAL A 206 -20.14 1.54 30.85
CA VAL A 206 -19.10 1.94 31.79
C VAL A 206 -17.84 2.26 31.01
N THR A 207 -17.27 3.44 31.26
CA THR A 207 -15.96 3.82 30.72
C THR A 207 -14.88 3.15 31.55
N VAL A 208 -14.02 2.38 30.88
CA VAL A 208 -12.84 1.75 31.47
C VAL A 208 -11.62 2.58 31.09
N ASN A 209 -10.94 3.12 32.09
CA ASN A 209 -9.61 3.70 31.94
C ASN A 209 -8.55 2.60 32.17
N LEU A 210 -7.87 2.19 31.09
CA LEU A 210 -6.87 1.12 31.12
C LEU A 210 -5.61 1.53 31.89
N VAL A 211 -5.26 2.82 31.92
CA VAL A 211 -4.08 3.30 32.65
C VAL A 211 -4.28 3.09 34.16
N ASP A 212 -5.42 3.51 34.69
CA ASP A 212 -5.75 3.31 36.10
C ASP A 212 -5.98 1.84 36.44
N TYR A 213 -6.56 1.07 35.51
CA TYR A 213 -6.71 -0.37 35.69
C TYR A 213 -5.36 -1.09 35.72
N GLY A 214 -4.45 -0.75 34.81
CA GLY A 214 -3.09 -1.28 34.77
C GLY A 214 -2.31 -0.98 36.04
N ARG A 215 -2.38 0.26 36.54
CA ARG A 215 -1.74 0.65 37.82
C ARG A 215 -2.20 -0.24 38.98
N LYS A 216 -3.48 -0.58 39.05
CA LYS A 216 -4.02 -1.51 40.08
C LYS A 216 -3.46 -2.92 39.95
N LEU A 217 -3.09 -3.34 38.74
CA LEU A 217 -2.47 -4.62 38.43
C LEU A 217 -0.92 -4.58 38.50
N GLY A 218 -0.32 -3.43 38.81
CA GLY A 218 1.13 -3.25 38.85
C GLY A 218 1.79 -3.12 37.47
N VAL A 219 1.02 -2.75 36.44
CA VAL A 219 1.47 -2.61 35.04
C VAL A 219 1.27 -1.17 34.57
N GLU A 220 2.30 -0.56 34.01
CA GLU A 220 2.23 0.75 33.40
C GLU A 220 1.73 0.64 31.95
N VAL A 221 0.58 1.26 31.66
CA VAL A 221 -0.01 1.26 30.31
C VAL A 221 0.47 2.49 29.55
N LEU A 222 1.15 2.28 28.42
CA LEU A 222 1.71 3.36 27.60
C LEU A 222 1.07 3.36 26.21
N PRO A 223 0.45 4.47 25.77
CA PRO A 223 -0.01 4.58 24.39
C PRO A 223 1.16 4.77 23.43
N VAL A 224 1.18 4.03 22.32
CA VAL A 224 2.17 4.17 21.24
C VAL A 224 1.48 4.34 19.90
N ALA A 225 1.96 5.29 19.09
CA ALA A 225 1.40 5.60 17.78
C ALA A 225 2.12 4.87 16.64
N THR A 226 3.43 4.64 16.77
CA THR A 226 4.29 4.13 15.69
C THR A 226 5.21 3.02 16.19
N ILE A 227 5.68 2.19 15.27
CA ILE A 227 6.70 1.17 15.55
C ILE A 227 7.98 1.77 16.15
N HIS A 228 8.34 3.00 15.77
CA HIS A 228 9.52 3.69 16.28
C HIS A 228 9.43 3.96 17.78
N GLU A 229 8.25 4.36 18.28
CA GLU A 229 8.00 4.54 19.72
C GLU A 229 8.02 3.21 20.46
N ALA A 230 7.41 2.18 19.89
CA ALA A 230 7.43 0.85 20.49
C ALA A 230 8.87 0.33 20.60
N LEU A 231 9.68 0.42 19.54
CA LEU A 231 11.09 0.05 19.54
C LEU A 231 11.89 0.84 20.57
N TYR A 232 11.65 2.15 20.71
CA TYR A 232 12.30 2.97 21.74
C TYR A 232 12.07 2.38 23.14
N VAL A 233 10.82 2.05 23.48
CA VAL A 233 10.49 1.46 24.79
C VAL A 233 11.10 0.06 24.94
N PHE A 234 10.95 -0.80 23.92
CA PHE A 234 11.46 -2.18 23.95
C PHE A 234 12.98 -2.28 24.04
N THR A 235 13.71 -1.28 23.57
CA THR A 235 15.18 -1.26 23.54
C THR A 235 15.79 -0.40 24.66
N ASP A 236 14.97 0.06 25.60
CA ASP A 236 15.38 0.94 26.70
C ASP A 236 16.09 2.22 26.21
N GLY A 237 15.61 2.78 25.10
CA GLY A 237 16.18 3.97 24.47
C GLY A 237 17.45 3.73 23.64
N SER A 238 17.93 2.49 23.50
CA SER A 238 19.07 2.17 22.60
C SER A 238 18.73 2.44 21.13
N TYR A 239 17.46 2.26 20.75
CA TYR A 239 16.95 2.73 19.47
C TYR A 239 16.58 4.21 19.57
N SER A 240 17.09 5.05 18.67
CA SER A 240 16.67 6.45 18.57
C SER A 240 15.58 6.59 17.50
N PRO A 241 14.33 6.95 17.85
CA PRO A 241 13.31 7.28 16.87
C PRO A 241 13.77 8.38 15.92
N PRO A 242 13.38 8.32 14.63
CA PRO A 242 13.56 9.45 13.74
C PRO A 242 12.80 10.69 14.25
N LYS A 243 13.25 11.87 13.83
CA LYS A 243 12.49 13.10 14.06
C LYS A 243 11.16 13.03 13.30
N THR A 244 10.14 13.67 13.85
CA THR A 244 8.83 13.82 13.22
C THR A 244 8.57 15.30 12.95
N VAL A 245 7.99 15.61 11.80
CA VAL A 245 7.56 16.96 11.44
C VAL A 245 6.05 17.08 11.56
N ASP A 246 5.59 18.27 11.95
CA ASP A 246 4.19 18.63 11.90
C ASP A 246 3.74 18.74 10.43
N ILE A 247 2.85 17.82 10.05
CA ILE A 247 2.34 17.75 8.67
C ILE A 247 1.52 18.98 8.27
N SER A 248 1.06 19.81 9.23
CA SER A 248 0.36 21.05 8.92
C SER A 248 1.26 22.07 8.20
N LEU A 249 2.58 21.95 8.39
CA LEU A 249 3.59 22.78 7.72
C LEU A 249 3.89 22.33 6.29
N ALA A 250 3.29 21.23 5.81
CA ALA A 250 3.57 20.70 4.50
C ALA A 250 3.22 21.66 3.35
N SER A 251 2.25 22.55 3.54
CA SER A 251 1.91 23.61 2.57
C SER A 251 3.06 24.56 2.29
N ALA A 252 4.03 24.70 3.21
CA ALA A 252 5.24 25.48 3.00
C ALA A 252 6.16 24.90 1.91
N TYR A 253 5.95 23.63 1.50
CA TYR A 253 6.70 23.00 0.41
C TYR A 253 6.09 23.26 -0.97
N ILE A 254 4.93 23.94 -1.07
CA ILE A 254 4.34 24.32 -2.36
C ILE A 254 5.25 25.36 -3.04
N THR A 255 5.78 25.03 -4.22
CA THR A 255 6.61 25.98 -4.97
C THR A 255 5.76 26.96 -5.78
N PRO A 256 6.31 28.13 -6.16
CA PRO A 256 5.59 29.12 -6.96
C PRO A 256 5.01 28.57 -8.27
N GLU A 257 5.68 27.60 -8.90
CA GLU A 257 5.21 26.97 -10.13
C GLU A 257 3.95 26.13 -9.88
N ILE A 258 3.96 25.30 -8.84
CA ILE A 258 2.81 24.48 -8.43
C ILE A 258 1.67 25.41 -7.98
N GLU A 259 1.98 26.40 -7.16
CA GLU A 259 1.04 27.42 -6.68
C GLU A 259 0.29 28.07 -7.85
N GLN A 260 1.03 28.50 -8.87
CA GLN A 260 0.46 29.15 -10.05
C GLN A 260 -0.47 28.21 -10.84
N GLN A 261 -0.12 26.93 -10.97
CA GLN A 261 -0.97 25.92 -11.61
C GLN A 261 -2.26 25.69 -10.82
N VAL A 262 -2.17 25.52 -9.49
CA VAL A 262 -3.34 25.27 -8.63
C VAL A 262 -4.27 26.50 -8.60
N LYS A 263 -3.72 27.72 -8.62
CA LYS A 263 -4.52 28.96 -8.81
C LYS A 263 -5.26 28.95 -10.14
N ASN A 264 -4.62 28.51 -11.22
CA ASN A 264 -5.24 28.40 -12.53
C ASN A 264 -6.38 27.37 -12.53
N TRP A 265 -6.20 26.23 -11.85
CA TRP A 265 -7.24 25.22 -11.70
C TRP A 265 -8.51 25.78 -11.05
N SER A 266 -8.36 26.58 -9.99
CA SER A 266 -9.51 27.22 -9.32
C SER A 266 -10.30 28.11 -10.28
N LYS A 267 -9.61 28.88 -11.14
CA LYS A 267 -10.25 29.72 -12.18
C LYS A 267 -10.98 28.88 -13.22
N ILE A 268 -10.34 27.83 -13.72
CA ILE A 268 -10.94 26.92 -14.73
C ILE A 268 -12.19 26.27 -14.16
N LEU A 269 -12.10 25.71 -12.95
CA LEU A 269 -13.23 25.02 -12.31
C LEU A 269 -14.38 25.98 -12.03
N LEU A 270 -14.11 27.19 -11.52
CA LEU A 270 -15.14 28.19 -11.30
C LEU A 270 -15.83 28.61 -12.61
N ASN A 271 -15.07 28.86 -13.68
CA ASN A 271 -15.66 29.18 -14.97
C ASN A 271 -16.58 28.06 -15.48
N MET A 272 -16.17 26.79 -15.34
CA MET A 272 -17.01 25.65 -15.72
C MET A 272 -18.27 25.52 -14.85
N VAL A 273 -18.18 25.87 -13.57
CA VAL A 273 -19.35 25.95 -12.68
C VAL A 273 -20.33 27.00 -13.22
N GLU A 274 -19.86 28.21 -13.51
CA GLU A 274 -20.73 29.28 -14.02
C GLU A 274 -21.32 28.96 -15.39
N GLU A 275 -20.53 28.40 -16.32
CA GLU A 275 -21.03 27.96 -17.62
C GLU A 275 -22.13 26.90 -17.50
N SER A 276 -21.95 25.92 -16.62
CA SER A 276 -22.97 24.87 -16.41
C SER A 276 -24.23 25.41 -15.73
N ARG A 277 -24.13 26.39 -14.83
CA ARG A 277 -25.27 27.11 -14.24
C ARG A 277 -26.07 27.85 -15.31
N VAL A 278 -25.40 28.67 -16.12
CA VAL A 278 -26.01 29.44 -17.22
C VAL A 278 -26.74 28.52 -18.20
N LEU A 279 -26.10 27.41 -18.61
CA LEU A 279 -26.73 26.43 -19.49
C LEU A 279 -27.95 25.78 -18.83
N GLY A 280 -27.87 25.42 -17.55
CA GLY A 280 -28.98 24.84 -16.81
C GLY A 280 -30.17 25.79 -16.70
N ASP A 281 -29.91 27.07 -16.40
CA ASP A 281 -30.94 28.10 -16.27
C ASP A 281 -31.66 28.35 -17.59
N SER A 282 -30.92 28.34 -18.70
CA SER A 282 -31.50 28.53 -20.05
C SER A 282 -32.53 27.47 -20.45
N ILE A 283 -32.48 26.27 -19.84
CA ILE A 283 -33.39 25.16 -20.15
C ILE A 283 -34.38 24.82 -19.03
N LYS A 284 -34.18 25.34 -17.80
CA LYS A 284 -34.96 24.98 -16.60
C LYS A 284 -36.47 25.08 -16.82
N GLU A 285 -36.98 26.27 -17.17
CA GLU A 285 -38.43 26.49 -17.30
C GLU A 285 -39.06 25.67 -18.42
N LYS A 286 -38.35 25.50 -19.54
CA LYS A 286 -38.80 24.68 -20.66
C LYS A 286 -38.95 23.22 -20.25
N VAL A 287 -38.01 22.69 -19.47
CA VAL A 287 -38.07 21.31 -18.96
C VAL A 287 -39.17 21.20 -17.90
N LEU A 288 -39.22 22.08 -16.90
CA LEU A 288 -40.21 22.01 -15.82
C LEU A 288 -41.66 22.13 -16.31
N SER A 289 -41.90 22.90 -17.38
CA SER A 289 -43.22 23.04 -17.98
C SER A 289 -43.66 21.81 -18.80
N SER A 290 -42.73 20.93 -19.21
CA SER A 290 -43.06 19.68 -19.91
C SER A 290 -43.31 18.49 -18.97
N LEU A 291 -42.99 18.62 -17.68
CA LEU A 291 -43.17 17.54 -16.69
C LEU A 291 -44.62 17.46 -16.19
N SER A 292 -45.02 16.25 -15.75
CA SER A 292 -46.26 16.08 -14.99
C SER A 292 -46.17 16.79 -13.63
N ARG A 293 -47.32 17.16 -13.04
CA ARG A 293 -47.36 17.85 -11.73
C ARG A 293 -46.59 17.10 -10.64
N THR A 294 -46.73 15.77 -10.59
CA THR A 294 -46.05 14.93 -9.60
C THR A 294 -44.54 14.93 -9.78
N LEU A 295 -44.07 14.80 -11.03
CA LEU A 295 -42.64 14.78 -11.32
C LEU A 295 -42.02 16.15 -11.11
N ARG A 296 -42.71 17.24 -11.50
CA ARG A 296 -42.29 18.61 -11.23
C ARG A 296 -42.12 18.86 -9.72
N ALA A 297 -43.09 18.44 -8.91
CA ALA A 297 -43.02 18.58 -7.45
C ALA A 297 -41.85 17.83 -6.79
N TYR A 298 -41.29 16.82 -7.46
CA TYR A 298 -40.07 16.14 -7.03
C TYR A 298 -38.80 16.82 -7.57
N VAL A 299 -38.78 17.15 -8.86
CA VAL A 299 -37.58 17.65 -9.55
C VAL A 299 -37.25 19.09 -9.18
N GLU A 300 -38.24 19.97 -9.07
CA GLU A 300 -38.02 21.40 -8.84
C GLU A 300 -37.30 21.66 -7.49
N PRO A 301 -37.73 21.08 -6.34
CA PRO A 301 -36.97 21.20 -5.09
C PRO A 301 -35.58 20.59 -5.15
N LEU A 302 -35.39 19.49 -5.90
CA LEU A 302 -34.06 18.89 -6.08
C LEU A 302 -33.14 19.85 -6.84
N LEU A 303 -33.60 20.47 -7.94
CA LEU A 303 -32.80 21.44 -8.69
C LEU A 303 -32.39 22.65 -7.83
N ASP A 304 -33.28 23.09 -6.95
CA ASP A 304 -33.01 24.20 -6.03
C ASP A 304 -32.05 23.79 -4.90
N ASP A 305 -32.15 22.57 -4.36
CA ASP A 305 -31.16 22.01 -3.41
C ASP A 305 -29.76 21.89 -4.03
N LEU A 306 -29.67 21.41 -5.28
CA LEU A 306 -28.40 21.31 -6.01
C LEU A 306 -27.77 22.68 -6.26
N GLU A 307 -28.60 23.68 -6.59
CA GLU A 307 -28.16 25.07 -6.76
C GLU A 307 -27.67 25.68 -5.43
N SER A 308 -28.43 25.48 -4.35
CA SER A 308 -28.03 25.92 -3.01
C SER A 308 -26.72 25.28 -2.55
N LYS A 309 -26.52 23.99 -2.79
CA LYS A 309 -25.26 23.28 -2.49
C LYS A 309 -24.10 23.80 -3.34
N THR A 310 -24.33 24.05 -4.62
CA THR A 310 -23.32 24.62 -5.53
C THR A 310 -22.86 25.98 -5.01
N SER A 311 -23.79 26.87 -4.69
CA SER A 311 -23.49 28.21 -4.17
C SER A 311 -22.77 28.18 -2.82
N LEU A 312 -23.17 27.27 -1.91
CA LEU A 312 -22.47 27.05 -0.64
C LEU A 312 -21.01 26.62 -0.86
N LEU A 313 -20.77 25.68 -1.77
CA LEU A 313 -19.44 25.17 -2.07
C LEU A 313 -18.56 26.22 -2.74
N ILE A 314 -19.10 27.08 -3.61
CA ILE A 314 -18.38 28.24 -4.16
C ILE A 314 -17.91 29.15 -3.03
N ALA A 315 -18.81 29.53 -2.11
CA ALA A 315 -18.48 30.40 -0.98
C ALA A 315 -17.39 29.79 -0.08
N GLN A 316 -17.47 28.48 0.20
CA GLN A 316 -16.43 27.75 0.94
C GLN A 316 -15.09 27.71 0.19
N ALA A 317 -15.12 27.49 -1.13
CA ALA A 317 -13.92 27.48 -1.96
C ALA A 317 -13.24 28.85 -1.99
N GLU A 318 -14.01 29.93 -2.08
CA GLU A 318 -13.50 31.30 -2.01
C GLU A 318 -12.85 31.63 -0.67
N ASP A 319 -13.45 31.18 0.44
CA ASP A 319 -12.90 31.36 1.79
C ASP A 319 -11.56 30.63 1.94
N LEU A 320 -11.50 29.35 1.53
CA LEU A 320 -10.25 28.58 1.50
C LEU A 320 -9.19 29.24 0.61
N TYR A 321 -9.58 29.78 -0.55
CA TYR A 321 -8.69 30.47 -1.46
C TYR A 321 -8.10 31.74 -0.81
N LYS A 322 -8.92 32.53 -0.11
CA LYS A 322 -8.50 33.75 0.62
C LYS A 322 -7.54 33.41 1.77
N GLN A 323 -7.72 32.25 2.40
CA GLN A 323 -6.84 31.75 3.46
C GLN A 323 -5.53 31.14 2.93
N GLY A 324 -5.37 30.99 1.62
CA GLY A 324 -4.16 30.42 1.01
C GLY A 324 -4.16 28.89 0.87
N TYR A 325 -5.26 28.21 1.19
CA TYR A 325 -5.43 26.77 0.97
C TYR A 325 -5.88 26.50 -0.46
N LEU A 326 -4.99 26.70 -1.41
CA LEU A 326 -5.30 26.78 -2.84
C LEU A 326 -5.78 25.45 -3.42
N TYR A 327 -5.19 24.33 -3.01
CA TYR A 327 -5.64 23.03 -3.50
C TYR A 327 -6.94 22.59 -2.82
N SER A 328 -7.11 22.92 -1.55
CA SER A 328 -8.38 22.73 -0.84
C SER A 328 -9.51 23.54 -1.49
N ALA A 329 -9.23 24.78 -1.90
CA ALA A 329 -10.14 25.60 -2.69
C ALA A 329 -10.47 24.96 -4.04
N ALA A 330 -9.45 24.56 -4.81
CA ALA A 330 -9.66 23.86 -6.09
C ALA A 330 -10.46 22.56 -5.93
N SER A 331 -10.21 21.78 -4.87
CA SER A 331 -10.95 20.56 -4.54
C SER A 331 -12.41 20.86 -4.15
N THR A 332 -12.68 22.03 -3.57
CA THR A 332 -14.03 22.48 -3.23
C THR A 332 -14.77 23.01 -4.46
N TYR A 333 -14.08 23.73 -5.37
CA TYR A 333 -14.63 24.08 -6.68
C TYR A 333 -14.94 22.85 -7.54
N PHE A 334 -14.12 21.79 -7.47
CA PHE A 334 -14.43 20.50 -8.10
C PHE A 334 -15.77 19.95 -7.59
N GLN A 335 -16.03 20.00 -6.28
CA GLN A 335 -17.31 19.55 -5.73
C GLN A 335 -18.46 20.44 -6.24
N ALA A 336 -18.28 21.77 -6.26
CA ALA A 336 -19.27 22.69 -6.82
C ALA A 336 -19.57 22.35 -8.31
N LEU A 337 -18.54 22.03 -9.09
CA LEU A 337 -18.67 21.60 -10.48
C LEU A 337 -19.50 20.32 -10.59
N THR A 338 -19.25 19.33 -9.74
CA THR A 338 -20.05 18.09 -9.73
C THR A 338 -21.54 18.39 -9.50
N TYR A 339 -21.88 19.24 -8.53
CA TYR A 339 -23.27 19.60 -8.25
C TYR A 339 -23.93 20.42 -9.36
N SER A 340 -23.19 21.38 -9.94
CA SER A 340 -23.68 22.17 -11.07
C SER A 340 -23.91 21.33 -12.33
N LEU A 341 -22.97 20.43 -12.65
CA LEU A 341 -23.12 19.47 -13.74
C LEU A 341 -24.26 18.49 -13.48
N TRP A 342 -24.44 18.03 -12.23
CA TRP A 342 -25.57 17.16 -11.88
C TRP A 342 -26.90 17.86 -12.16
N ARG A 343 -27.03 19.12 -11.75
CA ARG A 343 -28.22 19.94 -12.06
C ARG A 343 -28.46 20.05 -13.57
N LEU A 344 -27.43 20.39 -14.34
CA LEU A 344 -27.51 20.49 -15.80
C LEU A 344 -27.87 19.16 -16.47
N TYR A 345 -27.25 18.06 -16.03
CA TYR A 345 -27.44 16.74 -16.63
C TYR A 345 -28.79 16.14 -16.26
N LEU A 346 -29.32 16.42 -15.06
CA LEU A 346 -30.69 16.08 -14.70
C LEU A 346 -31.68 16.77 -15.64
N LEU A 347 -31.51 18.07 -15.90
CA LEU A 347 -32.35 18.82 -16.85
C LEU A 347 -32.26 18.26 -18.27
N ARG A 348 -31.05 18.00 -18.78
CA ARG A 348 -30.84 17.39 -20.11
C ARG A 348 -31.43 15.99 -20.21
N GLY A 349 -31.23 15.16 -19.19
CA GLY A 349 -31.76 13.80 -19.14
C GLY A 349 -33.28 13.74 -19.12
N LEU A 350 -33.94 14.70 -18.48
CA LEU A 350 -35.40 14.85 -18.50
C LEU A 350 -35.92 15.34 -19.86
N GLN A 351 -35.08 15.98 -20.66
CA GLN A 351 -35.42 16.45 -22.00
C GLN A 351 -35.18 15.38 -23.08
N SER A 352 -34.02 14.71 -23.04
CA SER A 352 -33.61 13.71 -24.04
C SER A 352 -32.62 12.71 -23.46
N ALA A 353 -32.91 11.41 -23.63
CA ALA A 353 -31.97 10.35 -23.30
C ALA A 353 -30.72 10.36 -24.22
N GLU A 354 -30.83 10.90 -25.43
CA GLU A 354 -29.70 11.01 -26.38
C GLU A 354 -28.63 12.00 -25.89
N ASP A 355 -29.03 13.04 -25.17
CA ASP A 355 -28.09 14.01 -24.58
C ASP A 355 -27.19 13.35 -23.54
N LEU A 356 -27.75 12.45 -22.71
CA LEU A 356 -26.98 11.69 -21.72
C LEU A 356 -25.99 10.73 -22.38
N ASN A 357 -26.39 10.11 -23.49
CA ASN A 357 -25.50 9.24 -24.27
C ASN A 357 -24.34 10.03 -24.90
N THR A 358 -24.62 11.22 -25.41
CA THR A 358 -23.60 12.12 -25.95
C THR A 358 -22.58 12.52 -24.89
N ILE A 359 -23.05 12.89 -23.69
CA ILE A 359 -22.19 13.23 -22.56
C ILE A 359 -21.34 12.03 -22.17
N ARG A 360 -21.94 10.86 -21.98
CA ARG A 360 -21.24 9.62 -21.65
C ARG A 360 -20.13 9.29 -22.64
N ASN A 361 -20.43 9.30 -23.95
CA ASN A 361 -19.44 9.04 -24.99
C ASN A 361 -18.29 10.06 -24.97
N SER A 362 -18.58 11.33 -24.63
CA SER A 362 -17.56 12.35 -24.47
C SER A 362 -16.62 12.04 -23.30
N VAL A 363 -17.18 11.63 -22.15
CA VAL A 363 -16.41 11.23 -20.97
C VAL A 363 -15.54 10.01 -21.26
N GLU A 364 -16.08 8.96 -21.90
CA GLU A 364 -15.32 7.76 -22.30
C GLU A 364 -14.14 8.09 -23.21
N ARG A 365 -14.37 8.98 -24.20
CA ARG A 365 -13.33 9.44 -25.13
C ARG A 365 -12.24 10.23 -24.41
N ARG A 366 -12.61 11.18 -23.55
CA ARG A 366 -11.64 11.98 -22.78
C ARG A 366 -10.82 11.08 -21.84
N ALA A 367 -11.46 10.15 -21.14
CA ALA A 367 -10.79 9.16 -20.30
C ALA A 367 -9.77 8.33 -21.10
N SER A 368 -10.17 7.83 -22.27
CA SER A 368 -9.31 7.06 -23.17
C SER A 368 -8.10 7.86 -23.65
N ASN A 369 -8.29 9.14 -23.99
CA ASN A 369 -7.21 10.03 -24.40
C ASN A 369 -6.19 10.24 -23.28
N VAL A 370 -6.64 10.48 -22.05
CA VAL A 370 -5.75 10.66 -20.90
C VAL A 370 -4.97 9.37 -20.61
N LEU A 371 -5.63 8.20 -20.59
CA LEU A 371 -4.94 6.91 -20.40
C LEU A 371 -3.88 6.66 -21.47
N GLN A 372 -4.20 6.94 -22.74
CA GLN A 372 -3.28 6.75 -23.85
C GLN A 372 -2.07 7.70 -23.74
N LYS A 373 -2.29 8.97 -23.36
CA LYS A 373 -1.21 9.93 -23.11
C LYS A 373 -0.24 9.41 -22.05
N VAL A 374 -0.74 9.02 -20.88
CA VAL A 374 0.09 8.50 -19.78
C VAL A 374 0.89 7.27 -20.21
N ARG A 375 0.24 6.29 -20.85
CA ARG A 375 0.89 5.05 -21.28
C ARG A 375 1.96 5.30 -22.34
N ASN A 376 1.70 6.18 -23.30
CA ASN A 376 2.66 6.54 -24.34
C ASN A 376 3.89 7.25 -23.77
N ASP A 377 3.71 8.09 -22.75
CA ASP A 377 4.83 8.80 -22.14
C ASP A 377 5.73 7.88 -21.31
N LEU A 378 5.15 6.82 -20.71
CA LEU A 378 5.92 5.80 -19.99
C LEU A 378 6.67 4.84 -20.92
N ALA A 379 6.09 4.50 -22.07
CA ALA A 379 6.71 3.59 -23.03
C ALA A 379 8.01 4.14 -23.66
N LYS A 380 8.24 5.46 -23.60
CA LYS A 380 9.36 6.14 -24.26
C LYS A 380 10.68 6.08 -23.48
N SER A 381 10.70 5.65 -22.21
CA SER A 381 11.90 5.76 -21.36
C SER A 381 12.11 4.54 -20.46
N GLY A 382 13.37 4.09 -20.33
CA GLY A 382 13.76 3.06 -19.36
C GLY A 382 13.75 3.56 -17.91
N THR A 383 13.72 4.88 -17.70
CA THR A 383 13.68 5.53 -16.39
C THR A 383 12.60 6.61 -16.32
N ILE A 384 12.07 6.87 -15.13
CA ILE A 384 11.06 7.91 -14.89
C ILE A 384 11.44 8.77 -13.70
N CYS A 385 11.13 10.07 -13.76
CA CYS A 385 11.24 10.94 -12.60
C CYS A 385 10.19 10.60 -11.56
N LEU A 386 10.56 10.54 -10.28
CA LEU A 386 9.59 10.27 -9.21
C LEU A 386 8.41 11.25 -9.20
N GLN A 387 8.66 12.54 -9.44
CA GLN A 387 7.59 13.54 -9.51
C GLN A 387 6.62 13.29 -10.67
N ASN A 388 7.13 12.83 -11.82
CA ASN A 388 6.28 12.48 -12.95
C ASN A 388 5.49 11.21 -12.67
N LEU A 389 6.11 10.20 -12.05
CA LEU A 389 5.43 8.98 -11.62
C LEU A 389 4.28 9.31 -10.67
N ASP A 390 4.54 10.16 -9.68
CA ASP A 390 3.55 10.67 -8.74
C ASP A 390 2.36 11.33 -9.45
N VAL A 391 2.61 12.31 -10.32
CA VAL A 391 1.55 12.97 -11.09
C VAL A 391 0.79 11.97 -11.96
N TYR A 392 1.48 11.04 -12.65
CA TYR A 392 0.81 9.99 -13.43
C TYR A 392 -0.08 9.11 -12.55
N THR A 393 0.37 8.68 -11.38
CA THR A 393 -0.47 7.88 -10.47
C THR A 393 -1.71 8.65 -10.00
N ALA A 394 -1.59 9.96 -9.77
CA ALA A 394 -2.70 10.83 -9.38
C ALA A 394 -3.70 11.09 -10.54
N VAL A 395 -3.20 11.20 -11.78
CA VAL A 395 -4.00 11.31 -13.00
C VAL A 395 -4.75 10.00 -13.26
N LEU A 396 -4.05 8.86 -13.26
CA LEU A 396 -4.64 7.55 -13.49
C LEU A 396 -5.74 7.24 -12.48
N ASN A 397 -5.52 7.55 -11.19
CA ASN A 397 -6.55 7.37 -10.17
C ASN A 397 -7.84 8.11 -10.55
N ARG A 398 -7.75 9.40 -10.91
CA ARG A 398 -8.92 10.21 -11.29
C ARG A 398 -9.64 9.64 -12.51
N VAL A 399 -8.89 9.12 -13.48
CA VAL A 399 -9.48 8.46 -14.65
C VAL A 399 -10.20 7.18 -14.27
N TYR A 400 -9.59 6.31 -13.46
CA TYR A 400 -10.23 5.09 -13.01
C TYR A 400 -11.45 5.34 -12.11
N GLU A 401 -11.39 6.36 -11.25
CA GLU A 401 -12.54 6.80 -10.46
C GLU A 401 -13.68 7.26 -11.40
N ALA A 402 -13.37 8.08 -12.41
CA ALA A 402 -14.36 8.50 -13.39
C ALA A 402 -14.98 7.30 -14.13
N LEU A 403 -14.17 6.35 -14.61
CA LEU A 403 -14.65 5.15 -15.31
C LEU A 403 -15.48 4.25 -14.40
N LEU A 404 -15.13 4.13 -13.12
CA LEU A 404 -15.90 3.38 -12.13
C LEU A 404 -17.31 3.96 -11.99
N TYR A 405 -17.42 5.28 -11.81
CA TYR A 405 -18.74 5.94 -11.69
C TYR A 405 -19.49 5.99 -13.01
N LEU A 406 -18.80 6.07 -14.14
CA LEU A 406 -19.41 5.95 -15.46
C LEU A 406 -20.05 4.57 -15.64
N ASN A 407 -19.37 3.50 -15.21
CA ASN A 407 -19.92 2.16 -15.27
C ASN A 407 -21.16 2.00 -14.36
N LYS A 408 -21.20 2.68 -13.19
CA LYS A 408 -22.39 2.70 -12.31
C LYS A 408 -23.63 3.29 -13.03
N THR A 409 -23.44 4.15 -14.04
CA THR A 409 -24.58 4.69 -14.85
C THR A 409 -25.31 3.61 -15.66
N LEU A 410 -24.65 2.50 -16.01
CA LEU A 410 -25.25 1.43 -16.85
C LEU A 410 -26.28 0.60 -16.10
N THR A 411 -26.18 0.54 -14.77
CA THR A 411 -27.05 -0.26 -13.91
C THR A 411 -28.03 0.58 -13.09
N GLU A 412 -27.89 1.91 -13.11
CA GLU A 412 -28.74 2.81 -12.33
C GLU A 412 -30.04 3.13 -13.07
N SER A 413 -31.18 2.90 -12.41
CA SER A 413 -32.51 3.12 -12.96
C SER A 413 -33.08 4.49 -12.60
N ARG A 414 -32.59 5.08 -11.51
CA ARG A 414 -33.00 6.40 -11.04
C ARG A 414 -32.24 7.48 -11.79
N ILE A 415 -32.97 8.28 -12.60
CA ILE A 415 -32.37 9.32 -13.44
C ILE A 415 -31.55 10.35 -12.65
N ASP A 416 -31.99 10.69 -11.44
CA ASP A 416 -31.26 11.60 -10.55
C ASP A 416 -29.93 11.01 -10.08
N ARG A 417 -29.89 9.73 -9.73
CA ARG A 417 -28.62 9.05 -9.38
C ARG A 417 -27.73 8.79 -10.59
N LEU A 418 -28.31 8.42 -11.73
CA LEU A 418 -27.59 8.22 -12.98
C LEU A 418 -26.88 9.50 -13.39
N THR A 419 -27.59 10.63 -13.37
CA THR A 419 -27.03 11.94 -13.74
C THR A 419 -26.01 12.44 -12.72
N TYR A 420 -26.15 12.09 -11.43
CA TYR A 420 -25.10 12.31 -10.43
C TYR A 420 -23.82 11.56 -10.77
N TYR A 421 -23.90 10.25 -11.04
CA TYR A 421 -22.72 9.45 -11.38
C TYR A 421 -22.05 9.92 -12.67
N LEU A 422 -22.84 10.35 -13.66
CA LEU A 422 -22.32 10.93 -14.89
C LEU A 422 -21.61 12.27 -14.64
N ALA A 423 -22.18 13.16 -13.82
CA ALA A 423 -21.58 14.44 -13.44
C ALA A 423 -20.29 14.25 -12.62
N LEU A 424 -20.28 13.29 -11.69
CA LEU A 424 -19.08 12.91 -10.93
C LEU A 424 -18.00 12.38 -11.87
N SER A 425 -18.37 11.53 -12.83
CA SER A 425 -17.43 11.01 -13.82
C SER A 425 -16.82 12.13 -14.67
N ASP A 426 -17.63 13.04 -15.22
CA ASP A 426 -17.16 14.13 -16.07
C ASP A 426 -16.26 15.13 -15.31
N SER A 427 -16.67 15.51 -14.09
CA SER A 427 -15.87 16.36 -13.22
C SER A 427 -14.54 15.69 -12.81
N ARG A 428 -14.52 14.36 -12.60
CA ARG A 428 -13.28 13.62 -12.31
C ARG A 428 -12.32 13.58 -13.50
N ILE A 429 -12.81 13.34 -14.72
CA ILE A 429 -11.96 13.43 -15.93
C ILE A 429 -11.40 14.84 -16.09
N THR A 430 -12.20 15.87 -15.85
CA THR A 430 -11.73 17.26 -15.84
C THR A 430 -10.58 17.46 -14.86
N THR A 431 -10.69 16.94 -13.63
CA THR A 431 -9.56 17.01 -12.69
C THR A 431 -8.35 16.19 -13.13
N ALA A 432 -8.51 15.08 -13.86
CA ALA A 432 -7.39 14.31 -14.40
C ALA A 432 -6.60 15.12 -15.46
N GLU A 433 -7.31 15.87 -16.30
CA GLU A 433 -6.70 16.77 -17.28
C GLU A 433 -5.98 17.95 -16.61
N LEU A 434 -6.59 18.55 -15.58
CA LEU A 434 -5.94 19.60 -14.79
C LEU A 434 -4.66 19.09 -14.12
N TRP A 435 -4.71 17.91 -13.50
CA TRP A 435 -3.52 17.29 -12.89
C TRP A 435 -2.42 16.98 -13.90
N SER A 436 -2.79 16.67 -15.14
CA SER A 436 -1.82 16.44 -16.22
C SER A 436 -1.02 17.71 -16.55
N SER A 437 -1.52 18.92 -16.23
CA SER A 437 -0.78 20.17 -16.45
C SER A 437 0.44 20.31 -15.52
N LEU A 438 0.49 19.58 -14.40
CA LEU A 438 1.68 19.55 -13.53
C LEU A 438 2.89 18.92 -14.20
N LEU A 439 2.69 18.07 -15.22
CA LEU A 439 3.79 17.50 -16.01
C LEU A 439 4.48 18.57 -16.87
N GLU A 440 3.75 19.64 -17.20
CA GLU A 440 4.20 20.74 -18.07
C GLU A 440 4.76 21.93 -17.25
N ALA A 441 4.43 22.00 -15.96
CA ALA A 441 4.78 23.10 -15.05
C ALA A 441 6.27 23.20 -14.68
N GLY A 442 7.12 22.28 -15.16
CA GLY A 442 8.52 22.21 -14.78
C GLY A 442 8.71 21.69 -13.35
N ARG A 443 9.98 21.50 -12.96
CA ARG A 443 10.33 20.91 -11.66
C ARG A 443 10.31 21.96 -10.54
N PRO A 444 9.74 21.68 -9.36
CA PRO A 444 9.76 22.60 -8.24
C PRO A 444 11.20 23.01 -7.88
N GLY A 445 11.52 24.31 -7.94
CA GLY A 445 12.77 24.89 -7.43
C GLY A 445 14.08 24.32 -7.98
N GLY A 446 14.09 23.74 -9.19
CA GLY A 446 15.30 23.08 -9.73
C GLY A 446 15.63 21.74 -9.07
N SER A 447 14.67 21.11 -8.38
CA SER A 447 14.84 19.80 -7.74
C SER A 447 15.42 18.75 -8.70
N MET A 448 16.46 18.05 -8.24
CA MET A 448 17.10 16.97 -8.98
C MET A 448 16.06 15.88 -9.27
N CYS A 449 16.04 15.38 -10.50
CA CYS A 449 15.15 14.27 -10.83
C CYS A 449 15.65 13.00 -10.13
N CYS A 450 14.87 12.49 -9.18
CA CYS A 450 15.08 11.14 -8.68
C CYS A 450 14.58 10.15 -9.74
N SER A 451 15.50 9.77 -10.63
CA SER A 451 15.25 8.80 -11.68
C SER A 451 15.05 7.40 -11.08
N LEU A 452 13.90 6.81 -11.35
CA LEU A 452 13.53 5.44 -11.00
C LEU A 452 13.58 4.57 -12.25
N SER A 453 14.04 3.32 -12.11
CA SER A 453 13.95 2.32 -13.18
C SER A 453 12.49 1.90 -13.39
N THR A 454 12.07 1.71 -14.65
CA THR A 454 10.73 1.19 -14.95
C THR A 454 10.51 -0.23 -14.41
N LYS A 455 11.56 -1.05 -14.34
CA LYS A 455 11.52 -2.38 -13.71
C LYS A 455 11.12 -2.30 -12.22
N TYR A 456 11.52 -1.23 -11.55
CA TYR A 456 11.19 -1.03 -10.14
C TYR A 456 9.70 -0.74 -9.93
N ILE A 457 9.03 -0.09 -10.90
CA ILE A 457 7.57 0.08 -10.87
C ILE A 457 6.89 -1.30 -10.84
N GLU A 458 7.39 -2.27 -11.61
CA GLU A 458 6.85 -3.64 -11.63
C GLU A 458 7.00 -4.33 -10.27
N ASP A 459 8.21 -4.33 -9.72
CA ASP A 459 8.51 -4.99 -8.44
C ASP A 459 7.71 -4.36 -7.28
N SER A 460 7.55 -3.04 -7.29
CA SER A 460 6.78 -2.33 -6.27
C SER A 460 5.28 -2.52 -6.41
N THR A 461 4.79 -2.59 -7.65
CA THR A 461 3.39 -2.91 -7.93
C THR A 461 3.04 -4.26 -7.30
N PHE A 462 3.93 -5.25 -7.42
CA PHE A 462 3.73 -6.56 -6.78
C PHE A 462 3.66 -6.45 -5.25
N VAL A 463 4.50 -5.62 -4.61
CA VAL A 463 4.41 -5.37 -3.16
C VAL A 463 3.05 -4.77 -2.80
N VAL A 464 2.62 -3.72 -3.50
CA VAL A 464 1.33 -3.04 -3.26
C VAL A 464 0.15 -4.00 -3.45
N GLU A 465 0.14 -4.83 -4.50
CA GLU A 465 -0.90 -5.83 -4.74
C GLU A 465 -1.03 -6.82 -3.57
N ASN A 466 0.11 -7.32 -3.08
CA ASN A 466 0.14 -8.23 -1.92
C ASN A 466 -0.37 -7.52 -0.65
N LEU A 467 0.00 -6.26 -0.43
CA LEU A 467 -0.50 -5.48 0.70
C LEU A 467 -2.02 -5.29 0.62
N VAL A 468 -2.56 -4.97 -0.56
CA VAL A 468 -4.02 -4.82 -0.78
C VAL A 468 -4.72 -6.14 -0.46
N HIS A 469 -4.20 -7.26 -0.95
CA HIS A 469 -4.78 -8.58 -0.68
C HIS A 469 -4.74 -8.92 0.81
N ASN A 470 -3.64 -8.61 1.49
CA ASN A 470 -3.50 -8.83 2.93
C ASN A 470 -4.51 -8.01 3.74
N ILE A 471 -4.67 -6.72 3.44
CA ILE A 471 -5.67 -5.86 4.10
C ILE A 471 -7.10 -6.35 3.82
N TYR A 472 -7.39 -6.80 2.60
CA TYR A 472 -8.70 -7.32 2.22
C TYR A 472 -9.05 -8.59 3.02
N THR A 473 -8.15 -9.59 3.01
CA THR A 473 -8.30 -10.83 3.77
C THR A 473 -8.44 -10.54 5.26
N TYR A 474 -7.74 -9.53 5.74
CA TYR A 474 -7.86 -9.08 7.11
C TYR A 474 -9.26 -8.52 7.43
N ILE A 475 -9.78 -7.57 6.66
CA ILE A 475 -11.12 -7.00 6.89
C ILE A 475 -12.19 -8.11 6.94
N ILE A 476 -12.14 -9.05 6.01
CA ILE A 476 -13.13 -10.13 5.91
C ILE A 476 -13.04 -11.12 7.07
N SER A 477 -11.85 -11.35 7.63
CA SER A 477 -11.72 -12.21 8.81
C SER A 477 -12.51 -11.72 10.02
N PHE A 478 -12.85 -10.42 10.07
CA PHE A 478 -13.66 -9.81 11.14
C PHE A 478 -15.11 -9.54 10.76
N GLU A 479 -15.54 -9.83 9.53
CA GLU A 479 -16.89 -9.50 9.06
C GLU A 479 -17.99 -10.17 9.91
N SER A 480 -17.71 -11.34 10.48
CA SER A 480 -18.62 -12.05 11.39
C SER A 480 -18.64 -11.50 12.82
N GLN A 481 -17.67 -10.67 13.20
CA GLN A 481 -17.45 -10.20 14.58
C GLN A 481 -17.66 -8.69 14.74
N VAL A 482 -17.40 -7.90 13.70
CA VAL A 482 -17.46 -6.44 13.69
C VAL A 482 -18.13 -5.97 12.40
N ALA A 483 -19.04 -5.00 12.53
CA ALA A 483 -19.73 -4.42 11.36
C ALA A 483 -18.72 -3.75 10.41
N VAL A 484 -18.73 -4.18 9.15
CA VAL A 484 -17.91 -3.60 8.09
C VAL A 484 -18.65 -2.40 7.51
N TYR A 485 -18.01 -1.23 7.49
CA TYR A 485 -18.59 -0.04 6.90
C TYR A 485 -18.61 -0.18 5.37
N ALA A 486 -19.82 -0.38 4.82
CA ALA A 486 -20.01 -0.81 3.45
C ALA A 486 -19.43 0.17 2.42
N ASP A 487 -19.53 1.48 2.64
CA ASP A 487 -19.12 2.47 1.63
C ASP A 487 -17.61 2.40 1.36
N THR A 488 -16.77 2.46 2.41
CA THR A 488 -15.31 2.42 2.24
C THR A 488 -14.83 1.05 1.78
N PHE A 489 -15.44 -0.02 2.28
CA PHE A 489 -15.07 -1.38 1.90
C PHE A 489 -15.42 -1.67 0.44
N ASN A 490 -16.61 -1.27 -0.02
CA ASN A 490 -17.00 -1.45 -1.42
C ASN A 490 -16.08 -0.67 -2.37
N GLU A 491 -15.67 0.55 -1.99
CA GLU A 491 -14.72 1.34 -2.78
C GLU A 491 -13.33 0.67 -2.84
N MET A 492 -12.85 0.08 -1.73
CA MET A 492 -11.64 -0.76 -1.72
C MET A 492 -11.77 -1.94 -2.70
N VAL A 493 -12.85 -2.72 -2.59
CA VAL A 493 -13.07 -3.92 -3.41
C VAL A 493 -13.15 -3.57 -4.89
N ALA A 494 -13.85 -2.49 -5.24
CA ALA A 494 -13.93 -2.01 -6.62
C ALA A 494 -12.54 -1.73 -7.21
N ARG A 495 -11.66 -1.04 -6.47
CA ARG A 495 -10.30 -0.73 -6.91
C ARG A 495 -9.39 -1.93 -6.94
N MET A 496 -9.51 -2.84 -5.96
CA MET A 496 -8.80 -4.11 -5.96
C MET A 496 -9.17 -4.96 -7.20
N ASN A 497 -10.44 -4.99 -7.59
CA ASN A 497 -10.88 -5.73 -8.78
C ASN A 497 -10.37 -5.09 -10.07
N LEU A 498 -10.41 -3.76 -10.19
CA LEU A 498 -9.80 -3.05 -11.31
C LEU A 498 -8.28 -3.31 -11.38
N MET A 499 -7.60 -3.29 -10.23
CA MET A 499 -6.16 -3.55 -10.11
C MET A 499 -5.81 -4.95 -10.64
N LYS A 500 -6.54 -6.00 -10.23
CA LYS A 500 -6.31 -7.38 -10.70
C LYS A 500 -6.41 -7.51 -12.23
N ASN A 501 -7.26 -6.70 -12.85
CA ASN A 501 -7.54 -6.77 -14.29
C ASN A 501 -6.70 -5.80 -15.12
N ALA A 502 -6.00 -4.85 -14.49
CA ALA A 502 -5.20 -3.86 -15.20
C ALA A 502 -3.91 -4.47 -15.77
N ALA A 503 -3.67 -4.25 -17.07
CA ALA A 503 -2.53 -4.82 -17.76
C ALA A 503 -1.20 -4.12 -17.43
N ALA A 504 -1.21 -2.80 -17.31
CA ALA A 504 0.01 -2.02 -17.08
C ALA A 504 0.35 -1.95 -15.58
N PRO A 505 1.64 -2.13 -15.19
CA PRO A 505 2.07 -2.03 -13.81
C PRO A 505 1.68 -0.71 -13.13
N ILE A 506 1.81 0.43 -13.81
CA ILE A 506 1.45 1.73 -13.23
C ILE A 506 -0.05 1.87 -12.91
N ASP A 507 -0.91 1.25 -13.73
CA ASP A 507 -2.36 1.26 -13.52
C ASP A 507 -2.67 0.48 -12.23
N ARG A 508 -2.02 -0.69 -12.07
CA ARG A 508 -2.13 -1.52 -10.86
C ARG A 508 -1.57 -0.83 -9.63
N LEU A 509 -0.44 -0.13 -9.75
CA LEU A 509 0.14 0.68 -8.68
C LEU A 509 -0.83 1.77 -8.22
N SER A 510 -1.36 2.56 -9.16
CA SER A 510 -2.31 3.64 -8.86
C SER A 510 -3.57 3.11 -8.16
N LEU A 511 -4.19 2.06 -8.71
CA LEU A 511 -5.37 1.43 -8.13
C LEU A 511 -5.07 0.76 -6.78
N GLY A 512 -3.88 0.21 -6.62
CA GLY A 512 -3.44 -0.46 -5.41
C GLY A 512 -3.25 0.51 -4.24
N VAL A 513 -2.58 1.65 -4.47
CA VAL A 513 -2.46 2.73 -3.47
C VAL A 513 -3.83 3.19 -2.98
N GLU A 514 -4.79 3.32 -3.89
CA GLU A 514 -6.16 3.71 -3.54
C GLU A 514 -6.90 2.62 -2.77
N ALA A 515 -6.77 1.36 -3.18
CA ALA A 515 -7.35 0.24 -2.44
C ALA A 515 -6.77 0.15 -1.02
N LEU A 516 -5.46 0.41 -0.84
CA LEU A 516 -4.85 0.51 0.50
C LEU A 516 -5.47 1.64 1.33
N ALA A 517 -5.66 2.82 0.74
CA ALA A 517 -6.24 3.97 1.43
C ALA A 517 -7.68 3.70 1.90
N TYR A 518 -8.52 3.13 1.04
CA TYR A 518 -9.88 2.72 1.41
C TYR A 518 -9.89 1.55 2.41
N GLY A 519 -8.95 0.62 2.29
CA GLY A 519 -8.77 -0.46 3.26
C GLY A 519 -8.42 0.08 4.64
N TYR A 520 -7.48 1.03 4.72
CA TYR A 520 -7.16 1.73 5.97
C TYR A 520 -8.37 2.45 6.55
N ALA A 521 -9.07 3.26 5.73
CA ALA A 521 -10.27 3.97 6.17
C ALA A 521 -11.33 3.00 6.73
N THR A 522 -11.52 1.85 6.07
CA THR A 522 -12.40 0.77 6.55
C THR A 522 -11.95 0.26 7.93
N LEU A 523 -10.66 0.00 8.11
CA LEU A 523 -10.13 -0.48 9.39
C LEU A 523 -10.26 0.54 10.52
N VAL A 524 -10.05 1.83 10.22
CA VAL A 524 -10.32 2.91 11.17
C VAL A 524 -11.79 2.90 11.58
N THR A 525 -12.72 2.79 10.63
CA THR A 525 -14.15 2.75 10.96
C THR A 525 -14.58 1.52 11.74
N MET A 526 -13.93 0.37 11.54
CA MET A 526 -14.26 -0.88 12.23
C MET A 526 -13.81 -0.89 13.69
N PHE A 527 -12.61 -0.34 13.97
CA PHE A 527 -11.93 -0.59 15.25
C PHE A 527 -11.62 0.67 16.06
N SER A 528 -11.66 1.86 15.45
CA SER A 528 -11.36 3.09 16.18
C SER A 528 -12.55 3.53 17.04
N GLN A 529 -12.30 3.66 18.34
CA GLN A 529 -13.22 4.28 19.30
C GLN A 529 -13.07 5.81 19.32
N ASN A 530 -11.88 6.30 18.95
CA ASN A 530 -11.54 7.71 18.87
C ASN A 530 -10.76 7.96 17.57
N ILE A 531 -11.50 8.36 16.53
CA ILE A 531 -10.92 8.58 15.20
C ILE A 531 -9.81 9.64 15.25
N ASN A 532 -9.97 10.71 16.05
CA ASN A 532 -8.98 11.79 16.16
C ASN A 532 -7.64 11.27 16.67
N SER A 533 -7.65 10.37 17.66
CA SER A 533 -6.40 9.74 18.12
C SER A 533 -5.77 8.84 17.07
N THR A 534 -6.57 8.06 16.32
CA THR A 534 -6.06 7.26 15.21
C THR A 534 -5.45 8.13 14.11
N LEU A 535 -6.07 9.25 13.77
CA LEU A 535 -5.54 10.23 12.83
C LEU A 535 -4.27 10.91 13.35
N ALA A 536 -4.18 11.21 14.65
CA ALA A 536 -2.97 11.76 15.25
C ALA A 536 -1.79 10.78 15.16
N ALA A 537 -2.04 9.48 15.36
CA ALA A 537 -1.01 8.45 15.17
C ALA A 537 -0.53 8.39 13.72
N LEU A 538 -1.46 8.47 12.77
CA LEU A 538 -1.17 8.51 11.34
C LEU A 538 -0.36 9.76 10.94
N ASN A 539 -0.74 10.94 11.45
CA ASN A 539 0.00 12.17 11.23
C ASN A 539 1.45 12.06 11.71
N LYS A 540 1.67 11.40 12.86
CA LYS A 540 3.01 11.21 13.41
C LYS A 540 3.87 10.30 12.54
N ALA A 541 3.30 9.21 12.01
CA ALA A 541 3.99 8.32 11.08
C ALA A 541 4.34 9.02 9.77
N ILE A 542 3.39 9.77 9.19
CA ILE A 542 3.64 10.60 8.00
C ILE A 542 4.78 11.59 8.28
N GLY A 543 4.75 12.27 9.43
CA GLY A 543 5.77 13.23 9.84
C GLY A 543 7.17 12.62 10.00
N VAL A 544 7.26 11.35 10.40
CA VAL A 544 8.53 10.60 10.47
C VAL A 544 9.08 10.35 9.06
N GLU A 545 8.25 9.90 8.14
CA GLU A 545 8.69 9.56 6.79
C GLU A 545 9.03 10.82 5.96
N LEU A 546 8.31 11.93 6.15
CA LEU A 546 8.64 13.22 5.53
C LEU A 546 10.03 13.73 5.95
N GLU A 547 10.49 13.36 7.15
CA GLU A 547 11.84 13.70 7.62
C GLU A 547 12.95 12.86 6.96
N SER A 548 12.59 11.81 6.23
CA SER A 548 13.55 10.93 5.57
C SER A 548 14.35 11.69 4.50
N GLU A 549 15.67 11.52 4.52
CA GLU A 549 16.60 12.13 3.56
C GLU A 549 16.20 11.94 2.08
N PRO A 550 15.69 10.77 1.65
CA PRO A 550 15.28 10.60 0.25
C PRO A 550 14.10 11.51 -0.13
N LEU A 551 13.09 11.63 0.73
CA LEU A 551 11.92 12.47 0.45
C LEU A 551 12.23 13.97 0.52
N LYS A 552 13.11 14.40 1.44
CA LYS A 552 13.57 15.80 1.48
C LYS A 552 14.17 16.27 0.16
N LYS A 553 14.84 15.38 -0.57
CA LYS A 553 15.47 15.68 -1.86
C LYS A 553 14.51 15.62 -3.04
N CYS A 554 13.48 14.77 -2.95
CA CYS A 554 12.59 14.44 -4.05
C CYS A 554 11.13 14.38 -3.61
N LEU A 555 10.64 15.46 -3.00
CA LEU A 555 9.29 15.54 -2.47
C LEU A 555 8.26 15.52 -3.63
N PRO A 556 7.38 14.51 -3.72
CA PRO A 556 6.36 14.44 -4.76
C PRO A 556 5.29 15.51 -4.60
N THR A 557 4.85 16.07 -5.73
CA THR A 557 3.91 17.19 -5.78
C THR A 557 2.56 16.83 -5.16
N SER A 558 2.03 15.63 -5.45
CA SER A 558 0.69 15.26 -5.01
C SER A 558 0.61 15.12 -3.48
N LEU A 559 1.69 14.68 -2.82
CA LEU A 559 1.75 14.55 -1.37
C LEU A 559 1.49 15.89 -0.69
N ILE A 560 2.16 16.94 -1.16
CA ILE A 560 2.04 18.29 -0.62
C ILE A 560 0.59 18.79 -0.77
N LEU A 561 0.00 18.59 -1.95
CA LEU A 561 -1.38 18.97 -2.22
C LEU A 561 -2.37 18.18 -1.33
N TYR A 562 -2.18 16.87 -1.17
CA TYR A 562 -3.06 16.07 -0.31
C TYR A 562 -2.90 16.37 1.18
N LEU A 563 -1.70 16.76 1.62
CA LEU A 563 -1.47 17.20 3.00
C LEU A 563 -2.18 18.53 3.28
N GLU A 564 -2.12 19.49 2.36
CA GLU A 564 -2.92 20.72 2.44
C GLU A 564 -4.43 20.39 2.51
N LEU A 565 -4.90 19.48 1.65
CA LEU A 565 -6.30 19.04 1.68
C LEU A 565 -6.67 18.37 3.01
N ALA A 566 -5.78 17.56 3.59
CA ALA A 566 -6.04 16.91 4.87
C ALA A 566 -6.14 17.93 6.02
N ALA A 567 -5.38 19.02 5.97
CA ALA A 567 -5.37 20.06 6.99
C ALA A 567 -6.68 20.87 7.05
N THR A 568 -7.39 20.99 5.93
CA THR A 568 -8.65 21.77 5.85
C THR A 568 -9.91 20.92 6.02
N LYS A 569 -9.78 19.59 6.04
CA LYS A 569 -10.90 18.68 6.31
C LYS A 569 -11.10 18.49 7.81
N ASP A 570 -12.37 18.45 8.21
CA ASP A 570 -12.75 18.24 9.61
C ASP A 570 -12.10 16.96 10.19
N GLU A 571 -11.65 17.06 11.44
CA GLU A 571 -10.98 16.01 12.21
C GLU A 571 -11.86 14.77 12.40
N SER A 572 -13.19 14.96 12.41
CA SER A 572 -14.17 13.88 12.64
C SER A 572 -14.47 13.00 11.43
N ALA A 573 -13.97 13.33 10.23
CA ALA A 573 -14.43 12.72 8.98
C ALA A 573 -13.59 11.52 8.50
N ILE A 574 -14.28 10.42 8.16
CA ILE A 574 -13.72 9.26 7.42
C ILE A 574 -12.94 9.71 6.17
N SER A 575 -13.37 10.81 5.53
CA SER A 575 -12.67 11.42 4.40
C SER A 575 -11.24 11.85 4.73
N ARG A 576 -11.00 12.40 5.93
CA ARG A 576 -9.64 12.78 6.36
C ARG A 576 -8.78 11.55 6.62
N ALA A 577 -9.36 10.49 7.19
CA ALA A 577 -8.69 9.20 7.33
C ALA A 577 -8.23 8.63 5.99
N TYR A 578 -9.12 8.65 4.99
CA TYR A 578 -8.78 8.23 3.62
C TYR A 578 -7.66 9.07 3.01
N ILE A 579 -7.71 10.41 3.11
CA ILE A 579 -6.68 11.28 2.52
C ILE A 579 -5.32 11.02 3.16
N LEU A 580 -5.25 10.96 4.49
CA LEU A 580 -4.00 10.70 5.19
C LEU A 580 -3.49 9.28 4.94
N ALA A 581 -4.37 8.29 4.88
CA ALA A 581 -3.98 6.91 4.54
C ALA A 581 -3.41 6.80 3.13
N ARG A 582 -4.00 7.54 2.18
CA ARG A 582 -3.47 7.66 0.83
C ARG A 582 -2.08 8.28 0.83
N VAL A 583 -1.90 9.43 1.50
CA VAL A 583 -0.59 10.08 1.65
C VAL A 583 0.42 9.11 2.23
N SER A 584 0.05 8.39 3.28
CA SER A 584 0.89 7.42 3.97
C SER A 584 1.31 6.25 3.07
N ALA A 585 0.37 5.68 2.30
CA ALA A 585 0.65 4.61 1.34
C ALA A 585 1.57 5.09 0.21
N MET A 586 1.37 6.31 -0.29
CA MET A 586 2.22 6.91 -1.33
C MET A 586 3.64 7.16 -0.82
N ILE A 587 3.76 7.78 0.36
CA ILE A 587 5.04 8.01 1.04
C ILE A 587 5.82 6.71 1.22
N SER A 588 5.15 5.68 1.75
CA SER A 588 5.72 4.34 1.94
C SER A 588 6.31 3.80 0.64
N PHE A 589 5.56 3.89 -0.46
CA PHE A 589 6.02 3.51 -1.79
C PHE A 589 7.25 4.34 -2.23
N TYR A 590 7.21 5.66 -2.09
CA TYR A 590 8.31 6.52 -2.53
C TYR A 590 9.60 6.35 -1.73
N VAL A 591 9.50 6.20 -0.41
CA VAL A 591 10.65 5.96 0.46
C VAL A 591 11.33 4.65 0.08
N ASP A 592 10.55 3.58 -0.10
CA ASP A 592 11.07 2.30 -0.56
C ASP A 592 11.69 2.43 -1.97
N SER A 593 11.12 3.27 -2.84
CA SER A 593 11.63 3.54 -4.20
C SER A 593 12.99 4.20 -4.23
N LEU A 594 13.20 5.17 -3.35
CA LEU A 594 14.40 5.98 -3.38
C LEU A 594 15.60 5.32 -2.69
N ARG A 595 15.35 4.38 -1.76
CA ARG A 595 16.41 3.65 -1.05
C ARG A 595 17.16 2.67 -1.94
N GLU A 596 16.56 2.21 -3.04
CA GLU A 596 17.14 1.22 -3.94
C GLU A 596 18.03 1.82 -5.05
N GLY A 597 18.20 3.15 -5.07
CA GLY A 597 19.05 3.87 -6.05
C GLY A 597 20.56 3.86 -5.77
N GLY A 598 21.07 3.07 -4.82
CA GLY A 598 22.48 3.03 -4.43
C GLY A 598 23.08 1.61 -4.45
N ILE A 599 23.71 1.26 -5.58
CA ILE A 599 24.71 0.18 -5.78
C ILE A 599 24.31 -1.24 -5.35
N ALA A 600 23.80 -2.05 -6.29
CA ALA A 600 24.43 -3.28 -6.78
C ALA A 600 23.43 -4.09 -7.64
N GLU A 601 23.75 -4.20 -8.93
CA GLU A 601 23.16 -5.12 -9.89
C GLU A 601 23.36 -6.60 -9.51
N ASP A 602 22.57 -7.45 -10.17
CA ASP A 602 22.75 -8.88 -10.34
C ASP A 602 22.57 -9.80 -9.12
N LYS A 603 21.33 -10.25 -8.95
CA LYS A 603 20.92 -11.66 -9.05
C LYS A 603 19.53 -11.83 -8.45
N LEU A 604 18.47 -11.81 -9.26
CA LEU A 604 17.15 -12.31 -8.88
C LEU A 604 16.33 -12.56 -10.15
N ARG A 605 16.61 -13.68 -10.83
CA ARG A 605 15.67 -14.39 -11.72
C ARG A 605 16.24 -15.77 -12.06
N ALA A 606 16.17 -16.65 -11.09
CA ALA A 606 15.94 -18.08 -11.34
C ALA A 606 14.87 -18.49 -10.34
N GLU A 607 13.83 -19.18 -10.82
CA GLU A 607 12.70 -19.71 -10.04
C GLU A 607 11.51 -18.76 -9.80
N SER A 608 10.81 -18.41 -10.88
CA SER A 608 9.33 -18.42 -10.95
C SER A 608 8.86 -17.99 -12.34
N THR A 609 9.19 -18.78 -13.36
CA THR A 609 8.54 -18.69 -14.66
C THR A 609 7.65 -19.91 -14.86
N THR A 610 6.43 -19.83 -14.36
CA THR A 610 5.32 -20.53 -15.00
C THR A 610 4.50 -19.44 -15.68
N PRO A 611 4.51 -19.34 -17.02
CA PRO A 611 3.69 -18.37 -17.72
C PRO A 611 2.23 -18.71 -17.46
N LEU A 612 1.49 -17.83 -16.77
CA LEU A 612 0.03 -17.85 -16.84
C LEU A 612 -0.35 -17.53 -18.27
N ASN A 613 -0.80 -18.55 -18.99
CA ASN A 613 -1.24 -18.49 -20.37
C ASN A 613 -2.38 -17.45 -20.47
N ARG A 614 -2.08 -16.27 -20.99
CA ARG A 614 -3.04 -15.18 -21.18
C ARG A 614 -3.67 -15.32 -22.56
N ASP A 615 -4.83 -15.94 -22.57
CA ASP A 615 -5.89 -15.65 -23.53
C ASP A 615 -7.21 -15.97 -22.82
N GLN A 616 -7.83 -14.96 -22.21
CA GLN A 616 -9.22 -15.04 -21.80
C GLN A 616 -9.96 -13.79 -22.22
N SER A 617 -10.95 -14.02 -23.07
CA SER A 617 -11.95 -13.07 -23.52
C SER A 617 -12.86 -12.65 -22.37
N ILE A 618 -13.31 -11.41 -22.50
CA ILE A 618 -14.20 -10.68 -21.60
C ILE A 618 -15.52 -11.46 -21.41
N VAL A 619 -15.83 -11.83 -20.16
CA VAL A 619 -17.18 -12.26 -19.77
C VAL A 619 -17.56 -11.56 -18.46
N ILE A 620 -18.43 -10.56 -18.56
CA ILE A 620 -19.18 -10.03 -17.43
C ILE A 620 -20.35 -10.99 -17.22
N GLN A 621 -20.33 -11.79 -16.16
CA GLN A 621 -21.46 -12.65 -15.82
C GLN A 621 -22.58 -11.81 -15.22
N THR A 622 -23.63 -11.56 -16.01
CA THR A 622 -24.98 -11.34 -15.52
C THR A 622 -25.82 -12.57 -15.83
N THR A 623 -26.55 -13.04 -14.83
CA THR A 623 -27.36 -14.24 -14.83
C THR A 623 -28.25 -14.38 -16.08
N THR A 624 -28.25 -15.59 -16.65
CA THR A 624 -29.26 -16.28 -17.48
C THR A 624 -28.84 -16.64 -18.92
N ARG A 625 -28.84 -17.97 -19.16
CA ARG A 625 -28.65 -18.77 -20.40
C ARG A 625 -27.22 -19.19 -20.77
N VAL A 626 -26.96 -20.47 -20.48
CA VAL A 626 -25.82 -21.28 -20.97
C VAL A 626 -26.10 -21.72 -22.41
N VAL A 627 -25.15 -21.49 -23.32
CA VAL A 627 -25.02 -22.26 -24.56
C VAL A 627 -23.74 -23.07 -24.45
N THR A 628 -23.84 -24.39 -24.63
CA THR A 628 -22.70 -25.32 -24.52
C THR A 628 -22.08 -25.51 -25.90
N LEU A 629 -20.76 -25.36 -26.00
CA LEU A 629 -19.98 -25.87 -27.13
C LEU A 629 -18.87 -26.77 -26.58
N THR A 630 -18.87 -28.01 -27.05
CA THR A 630 -17.90 -29.06 -26.70
C THR A 630 -16.65 -28.91 -27.57
N VAL A 631 -15.46 -28.93 -26.97
CA VAL A 631 -14.19 -29.09 -27.71
C VAL A 631 -13.37 -30.21 -27.07
N ASN A 632 -12.92 -31.14 -27.91
CA ASN A 632 -12.19 -32.36 -27.55
C ASN A 632 -10.80 -32.05 -26.98
N VAL A 633 -10.45 -32.73 -25.89
CA VAL A 633 -9.10 -32.74 -25.29
C VAL A 633 -8.28 -33.83 -25.98
N LEU A 634 -7.18 -33.46 -26.63
CA LEU A 634 -6.12 -34.41 -26.97
C LEU A 634 -5.09 -34.42 -25.84
N ASP A 635 -5.03 -35.57 -25.18
CA ASP A 635 -4.14 -35.90 -24.08
C ASP A 635 -2.70 -36.08 -24.59
N ARG A 636 -1.71 -35.43 -23.97
CA ARG A 636 -0.30 -35.79 -24.12
C ARG A 636 0.40 -35.75 -22.77
N GLN A 637 0.78 -36.94 -22.34
CA GLN A 637 1.61 -37.25 -21.20
C GLN A 637 2.98 -36.58 -21.28
N VAL A 638 3.46 -36.06 -20.15
CA VAL A 638 4.83 -35.57 -19.97
C VAL A 638 5.54 -36.48 -18.94
N GLU A 639 6.57 -37.20 -19.41
CA GLU A 639 7.60 -37.82 -18.57
C GLU A 639 8.68 -36.79 -18.15
N PRO A 640 9.42 -37.01 -17.06
CA PRO A 640 10.38 -36.05 -16.54
C PRO A 640 11.75 -36.21 -17.20
N SER A 641 12.40 -35.11 -17.60
CA SER A 641 13.85 -35.11 -17.86
C SER A 641 14.57 -33.94 -17.22
N VAL A 642 15.36 -34.28 -16.21
CA VAL A 642 16.39 -33.46 -15.56
C VAL A 642 17.72 -33.77 -16.25
N ARG A 643 18.55 -32.72 -16.45
CA ARG A 643 20.02 -32.68 -16.69
C ARG A 643 20.44 -32.01 -18.01
N VAL A 644 20.69 -30.70 -17.98
CA VAL A 644 21.69 -30.07 -18.88
C VAL A 644 22.32 -28.85 -18.19
N THR A 645 23.41 -29.04 -17.43
CA THR A 645 24.38 -27.94 -17.16
C THR A 645 25.81 -28.40 -16.81
N TYR A 646 26.13 -29.69 -16.84
CA TYR A 646 27.50 -30.19 -16.53
C TYR A 646 28.26 -30.78 -17.72
N ILE A 647 27.69 -30.77 -18.93
CA ILE A 647 28.34 -31.34 -20.14
C ILE A 647 29.25 -30.30 -20.84
N GLY A 648 28.93 -29.00 -20.76
CA GLY A 648 29.72 -27.93 -21.39
C GLY A 648 31.10 -27.71 -20.75
N ILE A 649 31.20 -27.83 -19.42
CA ILE A 649 32.46 -27.63 -18.69
C ILE A 649 33.39 -28.85 -18.85
N GLY A 650 32.83 -30.07 -18.91
CA GLY A 650 33.59 -31.30 -19.15
C GLY A 650 34.19 -31.39 -20.55
N MET A 651 33.48 -30.91 -21.58
CA MET A 651 34.02 -30.90 -22.96
C MET A 651 35.15 -29.89 -23.16
N LEU A 652 35.12 -28.74 -22.49
CA LEU A 652 36.21 -27.76 -22.53
C LEU A 652 37.46 -28.24 -21.78
N LEU A 653 37.29 -28.96 -20.66
CA LEU A 653 38.43 -29.56 -19.95
C LEU A 653 39.04 -30.73 -20.72
N GLY A 654 38.21 -31.58 -21.35
CA GLY A 654 38.66 -32.72 -22.13
C GLY A 654 39.42 -32.32 -23.41
N THR A 655 38.97 -31.27 -24.09
CA THR A 655 39.66 -30.73 -25.27
C THR A 655 40.99 -30.07 -24.91
N PHE A 656 41.07 -29.40 -23.75
CA PHE A 656 42.31 -28.79 -23.26
C PHE A 656 43.37 -29.85 -22.90
N ILE A 657 42.97 -30.93 -22.21
CA ILE A 657 43.84 -32.07 -21.87
C ILE A 657 44.31 -32.81 -23.12
N ALA A 658 43.42 -33.04 -24.09
CA ALA A 658 43.78 -33.67 -25.36
C ALA A 658 44.81 -32.84 -26.15
N LEU A 659 44.67 -31.51 -26.17
CA LEU A 659 45.63 -30.62 -26.83
C LEU A 659 47.01 -30.63 -26.13
N THR A 660 47.04 -30.69 -24.79
CA THR A 660 48.30 -30.77 -24.04
C THR A 660 48.99 -32.11 -24.24
N VAL A 661 48.24 -33.22 -24.27
CA VAL A 661 48.79 -34.56 -24.55
C VAL A 661 49.29 -34.67 -26.00
N MET A 662 48.62 -34.07 -26.98
CA MET A 662 49.13 -34.00 -28.37
C MET A 662 50.41 -33.16 -28.51
N LEU A 663 50.52 -32.05 -27.78
CA LEU A 663 51.71 -31.19 -27.82
C LEU A 663 52.92 -31.82 -27.11
N VAL A 664 52.68 -32.64 -26.08
CA VAL A 664 53.74 -33.39 -25.37
C VAL A 664 54.15 -34.63 -26.18
N SER A 665 53.23 -35.33 -26.84
CA SER A 665 53.55 -36.51 -27.66
C SER A 665 54.24 -36.15 -28.99
N ARG A 666 53.95 -34.99 -29.61
CA ARG A 666 54.70 -34.48 -30.78
C ARG A 666 56.15 -34.07 -30.48
N LYS A 667 56.52 -33.85 -29.22
CA LYS A 667 57.91 -33.58 -28.80
C LYS A 667 58.71 -34.85 -28.45
N ALA A 668 58.04 -35.99 -28.30
CA ALA A 668 58.68 -37.27 -27.97
C ALA A 668 59.02 -38.13 -29.21
N SER A 669 58.51 -37.80 -30.40
CA SER A 669 58.73 -38.54 -31.65
C SER A 669 59.85 -38.00 -32.54
N VAL A 670 60.72 -37.12 -32.01
CA VAL A 670 61.93 -36.62 -32.71
C VAL A 670 63.12 -36.72 -31.76
N SER A 671 63.48 -37.94 -31.35
CA SER A 671 64.73 -38.25 -30.64
C SER A 671 64.77 -39.75 -30.28
N ARG A 672 64.86 -40.64 -31.28
CA ARG A 672 65.44 -42.00 -31.17
C ARG A 672 65.31 -42.70 -32.52
N ASP A 673 66.28 -42.44 -33.40
CA ASP A 673 66.74 -43.37 -34.42
C ASP A 673 68.07 -42.85 -34.94
N GLN A 674 69.18 -43.32 -34.35
CA GLN A 674 70.49 -43.46 -34.98
C GLN A 674 71.39 -44.31 -34.08
N VAL A 675 71.95 -45.36 -34.70
CA VAL A 675 73.11 -46.20 -34.32
C VAL A 675 72.86 -47.31 -33.28
N LYS A 676 73.27 -48.57 -33.45
CA LYS A 676 73.49 -49.53 -34.57
C LYS A 676 74.10 -50.78 -33.91
N THR A 677 73.94 -51.92 -34.59
CA THR A 677 74.84 -53.10 -34.70
C THR A 677 75.00 -54.08 -33.54
N VAL A 678 74.48 -55.31 -33.74
CA VAL A 678 75.30 -56.52 -34.02
C VAL A 678 74.62 -57.34 -35.14
N ALA A 679 75.46 -57.78 -36.09
CA ALA A 679 75.27 -58.67 -37.25
C ALA A 679 74.47 -58.15 -38.45
#